data_AF-A0A4U7API9-F1
#
_entry.id   AF-A0A4U7API9-F1
#
_cell.length_a   1.000
_cell.length_b   1.000
_cell.length_c   1.000
_cell.angle_alpha   90.00
_cell.angle_beta   90.00
_cell.angle_gamma   90.00
#
_symmetry.space_group_name_H-M   'P 1'
#
loop_
_entity.id
_entity.type
_entity.pdbx_description
1 polymer ?
#
loop_
_entity_poly.entity_id
_entity_poly.type
_entity_poly.pdbx_seq_one_letter_code
_entity_poly.pdbx_strand_id
1 'polypeptide(L)'
;MSGQLSTTEALSLATCSTACLAVLIRSWNDDGEPIYASIALSGVAFTLTYSIIRWTGGAFMKAGLKGRDMSKKVAIEIPEMMGLVSALVYLLAMVVFLPFAFKRDVVAATSGEGSKDVVSGPEQVETGRFLHRFPLERLAPYGFAYGTIATVIILGIVDDTFDIRWRHKFFIPAFASLPTLGLYFVDYGVTHVVVPTPLRPYLGELLDLGGFYYLYMSAISIFCPNSINIIAGVNGIEVAQSIVIAGLIVYNDILYLWPFTNNPHPATNTHLFSLYLLLPFIGVSLALLKHNWYPAKVFVGDTYCYFAGIIFATIGILGHFSKTLLLLLIPQIFNFIYSAPQLFHVVPCPRHRLPRFNARTGLLEPSKATFPPEKPLRPQVGEVLKILHKLHLLSIEVDGTASPLSACDIGCVGWTYEDKVKKHHRFPSVARFHPRFILCLSLTAHFYFIIMPGVVVGPRTLYDKVLQDHTVDENENGTNLIYIDRHLVHEVTSPQAFEGLRNAGRGVRRPDCTLVTTDHNVPTTPRKNFKNVAQFVQEDDSRTQCVTLEDNVKRYNLTYFGLGDKRQGIVHIIGPEQGFTLPGTTVVCGDSHTSTHGAFGALAFGIGTSEVEHVLATQTLTTQRSKNMKVQVDGQLAPGVSSKDIILYVIGQIGTAGGTGAVIEFCGSAIRGLSMEARMSICNMSIEGGARAGMVAPDQTTFDYLKGRPLAPAPDSPEWKKAVAYWSSLKTDEGAKFDIEVNIDAKDIAPTVSWGTSPQDVVPITGKVPGPDDFQDPAKKDACKRALEYMGLTAGTPMQDIEIDKVFIGSCTNARIEDLRIASKIVQGKKVASNIKRAMIVPGSGLVKKQAESEGLDKIFVDAGFEWREAGCSMCLGMNPDILSPKERCASTSNRNFEGRQGAQGRTHLMSPASAAACAIAGRLADIRKVENLQQVTGKNPSHVDLEPEVVEPESDGDLEEIMDLDETSQGNAVESGAPSSGSLGMPKFTQLKGIAAPVDRSNIDTDAIIPKQFLKTIKRSGLGSALFHAWRYNEDNTPNPDFVLNKEPYTNSRILVSSGPNFGCGSSREHAPWALLDFGIKCVIASSFGDIFYNNMFKNGMVAVRITDEAALKAIFEEAQAGREIEVDLPGQVVKNADGKELAKFEIDGFRKHCLVEGLDEIGLTMQMEDKIKKYEIKQWTEYPWIAGTGYMSRHRKEPVEIKAAPVPKTNRGEEKGEPLEW
;
A
#
# COMPACT_ATOMS: atom_id res chain seq x y z
N MET A 1 -6.22 -47.46 -41.69
CA MET A 1 -6.82 -46.12 -41.50
C MET A 1 -7.51 -45.75 -42.82
N SER A 2 -8.84 -45.56 -42.87
CA SER A 2 -9.52 -45.17 -44.11
C SER A 2 -9.08 -43.77 -44.54
N GLY A 3 -8.69 -43.52 -45.78
CA GLY A 3 -8.29 -42.17 -46.23
C GLY A 3 -9.43 -41.14 -46.18
N GLN A 4 -10.67 -41.58 -45.95
CA GLN A 4 -11.86 -40.74 -45.88
C GLN A 4 -12.26 -40.48 -44.41
N LEU A 5 -12.69 -39.25 -44.15
CA LEU A 5 -13.37 -38.86 -42.91
C LEU A 5 -14.77 -39.48 -42.90
N SER A 6 -15.22 -39.95 -41.74
CA SER A 6 -16.64 -40.33 -41.58
C SER A 6 -17.54 -39.10 -41.67
N THR A 7 -18.82 -39.29 -42.01
CA THR A 7 -19.79 -38.18 -42.09
C THR A 7 -19.86 -37.37 -40.79
N THR A 8 -19.80 -38.04 -39.63
CA THR A 8 -19.79 -37.40 -38.31
C THR A 8 -18.52 -36.60 -38.06
N GLU A 9 -17.35 -37.13 -38.41
CA GLU A 9 -16.08 -36.40 -38.31
C GLU A 9 -16.07 -35.19 -39.25
N ALA A 10 -16.50 -35.36 -40.50
CA ALA A 10 -16.57 -34.29 -41.48
C ALA A 10 -17.49 -33.16 -41.01
N LEU A 11 -18.69 -33.47 -40.50
CA LEU A 11 -19.62 -32.48 -39.93
C LEU A 11 -19.04 -31.78 -38.69
N SER A 12 -18.39 -32.53 -37.78
CA SER A 12 -17.80 -31.95 -36.56
C SER A 12 -16.64 -31.00 -36.89
N LEU A 13 -15.75 -31.42 -37.80
CA LEU A 13 -14.60 -30.62 -38.22
C LEU A 13 -15.04 -29.41 -39.07
N ALA A 14 -16.05 -29.57 -39.93
CA ALA A 14 -16.64 -28.46 -40.67
C ALA A 14 -17.29 -27.45 -39.72
N THR A 15 -18.05 -27.91 -38.71
CA THR A 15 -18.68 -27.02 -37.71
C THR A 15 -17.62 -26.25 -36.92
N CYS A 16 -16.58 -26.93 -36.43
CA CYS A 16 -15.47 -26.29 -35.72
C CYS A 16 -14.72 -25.29 -36.62
N SER A 17 -14.44 -25.65 -37.88
CA SER A 17 -13.75 -24.77 -38.82
C SER A 17 -14.59 -23.53 -39.17
N THR A 18 -15.89 -23.69 -39.39
CA THR A 18 -16.81 -22.58 -39.66
C THR A 18 -16.92 -21.64 -38.45
N ALA A 19 -17.01 -22.19 -37.24
CA ALA A 19 -17.03 -21.38 -36.02
C ALA A 19 -15.72 -20.58 -35.84
N CYS A 20 -14.57 -21.22 -36.04
CA CYS A 20 -13.28 -20.54 -35.95
C CYS A 20 -13.10 -19.50 -37.06
N LEU A 21 -13.53 -19.78 -38.29
CA LEU A 21 -13.48 -18.83 -39.40
C LEU A 21 -14.40 -17.62 -39.14
N ALA A 22 -15.57 -17.83 -38.54
CA ALA A 22 -16.44 -16.74 -38.11
C ALA A 22 -15.77 -15.85 -37.05
N VAL A 23 -15.06 -16.44 -36.08
CA VAL A 23 -14.27 -15.69 -35.09
C VAL A 23 -13.11 -14.95 -35.76
N LEU A 24 -12.44 -15.54 -36.76
CA LEU A 24 -11.37 -14.86 -37.50
C LEU A 24 -11.90 -13.70 -38.35
N ILE A 25 -13.02 -13.87 -39.04
CA ILE A 25 -13.68 -12.79 -39.79
C ILE A 25 -14.11 -11.68 -38.84
N ARG A 26 -14.68 -12.04 -37.69
CA ARG A 26 -15.05 -11.06 -36.65
C ARG A 26 -13.82 -10.33 -36.11
N SER A 27 -12.77 -11.05 -35.73
CA SER A 27 -11.51 -10.44 -35.25
C SER A 27 -10.85 -9.57 -36.33
N TRP A 28 -10.98 -9.93 -37.60
CA TRP A 28 -10.55 -9.09 -38.71
C TRP A 28 -11.35 -7.79 -38.82
N ASN A 29 -12.63 -7.77 -38.45
CA ASN A 29 -13.48 -6.58 -38.49
C ASN A 29 -13.36 -5.74 -37.18
N ASP A 30 -13.30 -6.40 -36.03
CA ASP A 30 -13.24 -5.81 -34.68
C ASP A 30 -11.78 -5.51 -34.27
N ASP A 31 -11.17 -4.51 -34.92
CA ASP A 31 -9.87 -3.91 -34.56
C ASP A 31 -8.64 -4.84 -34.37
N GLY A 32 -8.77 -6.14 -34.64
CA GLY A 32 -7.67 -7.10 -34.70
C GLY A 32 -7.27 -7.71 -33.36
N GLU A 33 -8.18 -7.97 -32.42
CA GLU A 33 -7.85 -8.56 -31.11
C GLU A 33 -7.02 -9.88 -31.23
N PRO A 34 -5.68 -9.85 -31.00
CA PRO A 34 -4.80 -10.94 -31.46
C PRO A 34 -5.00 -12.24 -30.68
N ILE A 35 -5.48 -12.17 -29.45
CA ILE A 35 -5.72 -13.37 -28.63
C ILE A 35 -6.87 -14.22 -29.18
N TYR A 36 -7.97 -13.60 -29.62
CA TYR A 36 -9.09 -14.33 -30.21
C TYR A 36 -8.72 -14.88 -31.58
N ALA A 37 -7.94 -14.14 -32.37
CA ALA A 37 -7.38 -14.65 -33.61
C ALA A 37 -6.48 -15.88 -33.36
N SER A 38 -5.61 -15.85 -32.34
CA SER A 38 -4.75 -16.98 -31.99
C SER A 38 -5.54 -18.21 -31.50
N ILE A 39 -6.58 -18.02 -30.69
CA ILE A 39 -7.50 -19.10 -30.25
C ILE A 39 -8.23 -19.70 -31.45
N ALA A 40 -8.77 -18.87 -32.34
CA ALA A 40 -9.48 -19.35 -33.53
C ALA A 40 -8.53 -20.07 -34.51
N LEU A 41 -7.30 -19.56 -34.69
CA LEU A 41 -6.26 -20.24 -35.47
C LEU A 41 -5.85 -21.57 -34.83
N SER A 42 -5.84 -21.70 -33.50
CA SER A 42 -5.64 -22.99 -32.84
C SER A 42 -6.71 -24.00 -33.22
N GLY A 43 -7.98 -23.59 -33.26
CA GLY A 43 -9.09 -24.42 -33.71
C GLY A 43 -8.99 -24.81 -35.19
N VAL A 44 -8.64 -23.86 -36.08
CA VAL A 44 -8.38 -24.14 -37.51
C VAL A 44 -7.19 -25.09 -37.68
N ALA A 45 -6.10 -24.87 -36.94
CA ALA A 45 -4.92 -25.70 -36.97
C ALA A 45 -5.23 -27.13 -36.50
N PHE A 46 -6.10 -27.28 -35.48
CA PHE A 46 -6.61 -28.58 -35.05
C PHE A 46 -7.37 -29.29 -36.18
N THR A 47 -8.34 -28.64 -36.82
CA THR A 47 -9.18 -29.28 -37.85
C THR A 47 -8.38 -29.62 -39.10
N LEU A 48 -7.48 -28.74 -39.53
CA LEU A 48 -6.56 -28.97 -40.64
C LEU A 48 -5.62 -30.14 -40.34
N THR A 49 -4.94 -30.13 -39.19
CA THR A 49 -4.02 -31.21 -38.80
C THR A 49 -4.74 -32.55 -38.72
N TYR A 50 -5.94 -32.58 -38.11
CA TYR A 50 -6.73 -33.81 -38.00
C TYR A 50 -7.08 -34.39 -39.37
N SER A 51 -7.47 -33.53 -40.32
CA SER A 51 -7.88 -33.92 -41.67
C SER A 51 -6.68 -34.34 -42.53
N ILE A 52 -5.61 -33.55 -42.53
CA ILE A 52 -4.42 -33.81 -43.34
C ILE A 52 -3.77 -35.12 -42.92
N ILE A 53 -3.63 -35.42 -41.61
CA ILE A 53 -3.10 -36.72 -41.15
C ILE A 53 -3.90 -37.90 -41.74
N ARG A 54 -5.24 -37.77 -41.83
CA ARG A 54 -6.10 -38.81 -42.42
C ARG A 54 -5.90 -38.94 -43.94
N TRP A 55 -5.74 -37.82 -44.63
CA TRP A 55 -5.58 -37.77 -46.09
C TRP A 55 -4.18 -38.21 -46.55
N THR A 56 -3.12 -37.83 -45.82
CA THR A 56 -1.74 -38.05 -46.23
C THR A 56 -1.11 -39.31 -45.63
N GLY A 57 -1.68 -39.90 -44.57
CA GLY A 57 -1.12 -41.10 -43.94
C GLY A 57 -0.88 -42.25 -44.93
N GLY A 58 -1.77 -42.44 -45.91
CA GLY A 58 -1.57 -43.43 -46.98
C GLY A 58 -0.42 -43.10 -47.93
N ALA A 59 -0.10 -41.82 -48.15
CA ALA A 59 1.01 -41.38 -48.98
C ALA A 59 2.37 -41.62 -48.28
N PHE A 60 2.46 -41.36 -46.97
CA PHE A 60 3.66 -41.65 -46.18
C PHE A 60 3.98 -43.15 -46.16
N MET A 61 2.94 -43.98 -46.02
CA MET A 61 3.07 -45.44 -46.13
C MET A 61 3.62 -45.89 -47.49
N LYS A 62 3.18 -45.24 -48.59
CA LYS A 62 3.69 -45.51 -49.95
C LYS A 62 5.13 -45.04 -50.14
N ALA A 63 5.52 -43.94 -49.48
CA ALA A 63 6.87 -43.40 -49.50
C ALA A 63 7.87 -44.19 -48.60
N GLY A 64 7.41 -45.24 -47.90
CA GLY A 64 8.24 -46.06 -47.03
C GLY A 64 8.36 -45.55 -45.59
N LEU A 65 7.70 -44.43 -45.24
CA LEU A 65 7.67 -43.86 -43.90
C LEU A 65 6.59 -44.57 -43.05
N LYS A 66 6.93 -45.75 -42.53
CA LYS A 66 6.00 -46.63 -41.81
C LYS A 66 6.68 -47.40 -40.68
N GLY A 67 5.97 -47.51 -39.55
CA GLY A 67 6.43 -48.24 -38.36
C GLY A 67 5.49 -49.36 -37.95
N ARG A 68 5.97 -50.30 -37.13
CA ARG A 68 5.15 -51.37 -36.52
C ARG A 68 4.99 -51.13 -35.02
N ASP A 69 3.74 -51.10 -34.59
CA ASP A 69 3.39 -50.95 -33.17
C ASP A 69 3.47 -52.29 -32.44
N MET A 70 4.59 -52.49 -31.74
CA MET A 70 4.90 -53.69 -30.98
C MET A 70 4.10 -53.81 -29.67
N SER A 71 3.35 -52.78 -29.28
CA SER A 71 2.49 -52.78 -28.09
C SER A 71 1.07 -53.29 -28.39
N LYS A 72 0.73 -53.58 -29.66
CA LYS A 72 -0.55 -54.16 -30.06
C LYS A 72 -0.50 -55.68 -30.16
N LYS A 73 -1.65 -56.31 -29.92
CA LYS A 73 -1.89 -57.74 -30.16
C LYS A 73 -1.60 -58.16 -31.61
N VAL A 74 -1.83 -57.27 -32.57
CA VAL A 74 -1.51 -57.46 -33.98
C VAL A 74 -0.65 -56.27 -34.42
N ALA A 75 0.61 -56.53 -34.77
CA ALA A 75 1.55 -55.53 -35.24
C ALA A 75 1.21 -55.14 -36.69
N ILE A 76 0.33 -54.14 -36.83
CA ILE A 76 -0.04 -53.56 -38.13
C ILE A 76 0.94 -52.42 -38.44
N GLU A 77 1.36 -52.32 -39.71
CA GLU A 77 2.15 -51.17 -40.18
C GLU A 77 1.27 -49.91 -40.22
N ILE A 78 1.70 -48.86 -39.55
CA ILE A 78 1.01 -47.57 -39.49
C ILE A 78 1.93 -46.44 -39.98
N PRO A 79 1.37 -45.32 -40.49
CA PRO A 79 2.18 -44.21 -40.98
C PRO A 79 3.08 -43.65 -39.88
N GLU A 80 4.32 -43.36 -40.23
CA GLU A 80 5.31 -42.74 -39.36
C GLU A 80 5.57 -41.29 -39.80
N MET A 81 6.26 -40.50 -38.95
CA MET A 81 6.59 -39.09 -39.23
C MET A 81 5.36 -38.17 -39.33
N MET A 82 4.20 -38.54 -38.74
CA MET A 82 2.99 -37.69 -38.81
C MET A 82 3.12 -36.39 -38.01
N GLY A 83 4.11 -36.29 -37.14
CA GLY A 83 4.55 -35.06 -36.50
C GLY A 83 4.90 -33.94 -37.47
N LEU A 84 5.39 -34.29 -38.67
CA LEU A 84 5.67 -33.33 -39.73
C LEU A 84 4.42 -32.55 -40.14
N VAL A 85 3.27 -33.21 -40.23
CA VAL A 85 2.00 -32.56 -40.58
C VAL A 85 1.65 -31.51 -39.52
N SER A 86 1.75 -31.84 -38.24
CA SER A 86 1.52 -30.90 -37.14
C SER A 86 2.48 -29.71 -37.18
N ALA A 87 3.76 -29.96 -37.43
CA ALA A 87 4.78 -28.92 -37.49
C ALA A 87 4.55 -27.95 -38.67
N LEU A 88 4.20 -28.46 -39.86
CA LEU A 88 3.93 -27.62 -41.03
C LEU A 88 2.63 -26.80 -40.87
N VAL A 89 1.57 -27.41 -40.34
CA VAL A 89 0.32 -26.68 -40.07
C VAL A 89 0.55 -25.60 -39.01
N TYR A 90 1.40 -25.84 -38.01
CA TYR A 90 1.80 -24.83 -37.04
C TYR A 90 2.56 -23.65 -37.67
N LEU A 91 3.57 -23.93 -38.50
CA LEU A 91 4.31 -22.87 -39.21
C LEU A 91 3.38 -22.04 -40.10
N LEU A 92 2.42 -22.70 -40.77
CA LEU A 92 1.41 -22.00 -41.56
C LEU A 92 0.51 -21.13 -40.66
N ALA A 93 0.06 -21.64 -39.52
CA ALA A 93 -0.75 -20.87 -38.57
C ALA A 93 0.01 -19.64 -38.04
N MET A 94 1.32 -19.75 -37.80
CA MET A 94 2.15 -18.61 -37.43
C MET A 94 2.20 -17.53 -38.53
N VAL A 95 2.37 -17.93 -39.79
CA VAL A 95 2.37 -16.98 -40.92
C VAL A 95 0.99 -16.32 -41.08
N VAL A 96 -0.09 -17.09 -40.98
CA VAL A 96 -1.47 -16.60 -41.08
C VAL A 96 -1.83 -15.70 -39.91
N PHE A 97 -1.16 -15.82 -38.76
CA PHE A 97 -1.38 -14.94 -37.61
C PHE A 97 -0.83 -13.52 -37.81
N LEU A 98 0.24 -13.34 -38.60
CA LEU A 98 0.92 -12.04 -38.78
C LEU A 98 -0.03 -10.89 -39.17
N PRO A 99 -0.95 -11.04 -40.16
CA PRO A 99 -1.87 -9.97 -40.52
C PRO A 99 -2.86 -9.59 -39.41
N PHE A 100 -3.16 -10.51 -38.49
CA PHE A 100 -4.03 -10.24 -37.34
C PHE A 100 -3.25 -9.59 -36.20
N ALA A 101 -2.02 -10.06 -35.95
CA ALA A 101 -1.15 -9.50 -34.93
C ALA A 101 -0.79 -8.03 -35.22
N PHE A 102 -0.41 -7.70 -36.46
CA PHE A 102 0.13 -6.38 -36.81
C PHE A 102 -0.81 -5.51 -37.66
N LYS A 103 -2.11 -5.83 -37.71
CA LYS A 103 -3.09 -5.18 -38.60
C LYS A 103 -3.03 -3.64 -38.52
N ARG A 104 -3.08 -3.09 -37.30
CA ARG A 104 -3.10 -1.63 -37.06
C ARG A 104 -1.80 -0.95 -37.49
N ASP A 105 -0.66 -1.59 -37.26
CA ASP A 105 0.65 -1.04 -37.62
C ASP A 105 0.89 -1.08 -39.15
N VAL A 106 0.39 -2.13 -39.83
CA VAL A 106 0.47 -2.26 -41.31
C VAL A 106 -0.46 -1.26 -42.00
N VAL A 107 -1.66 -1.04 -41.47
CA VAL A 107 -2.60 -0.03 -41.99
C VAL A 107 -2.02 1.38 -41.81
N ALA A 108 -1.43 1.68 -40.65
CA ALA A 108 -0.76 2.97 -40.41
C ALA A 108 0.46 3.19 -41.31
N ALA A 109 1.23 2.14 -41.63
CA ALA A 109 2.40 2.23 -42.51
C ALA A 109 2.05 2.38 -44.00
N THR A 110 0.85 1.96 -44.42
CA THR A 110 0.42 1.96 -45.84
C THR A 110 -0.50 3.12 -46.21
N SER A 111 -1.07 3.85 -45.24
CA SER A 111 -1.95 5.00 -45.45
C SER A 111 -1.22 6.33 -45.75
N GLY A 112 0.12 6.37 -45.75
CA GLY A 112 0.90 7.52 -46.22
C GLY A 112 0.91 8.76 -45.33
N GLU A 113 0.22 8.74 -44.18
CA GLU A 113 0.30 9.80 -43.16
C GLU A 113 1.46 9.54 -42.20
N GLY A 114 2.57 10.24 -42.40
CA GLY A 114 3.74 10.22 -41.52
C GLY A 114 3.52 10.95 -40.20
N SER A 115 2.62 10.45 -39.34
CA SER A 115 2.50 10.91 -37.95
C SER A 115 2.43 9.71 -37.01
N LYS A 116 3.36 9.64 -36.05
CA LYS A 116 3.56 8.52 -35.12
C LYS A 116 2.53 8.45 -33.98
N ASP A 117 1.47 9.26 -34.03
CA ASP A 117 0.46 9.37 -32.98
C ASP A 117 -0.94 9.24 -33.58
N VAL A 118 -1.39 8.01 -33.81
CA VAL A 118 -2.83 7.76 -33.91
C VAL A 118 -3.38 7.77 -32.49
N VAL A 119 -3.92 8.94 -32.14
CA VAL A 119 -4.69 9.23 -30.93
C VAL A 119 -5.70 8.13 -30.66
N SER A 120 -5.58 7.47 -29.52
CA SER A 120 -6.55 6.49 -29.03
C SER A 120 -7.65 7.23 -28.26
N GLY A 121 -8.93 6.97 -28.60
CA GLY A 121 -10.07 7.63 -27.96
C GLY A 121 -10.23 7.24 -26.47
N PRO A 122 -10.97 8.05 -25.69
CA PRO A 122 -11.03 7.96 -24.22
C PRO A 122 -11.68 6.68 -23.65
N GLU A 123 -12.38 5.89 -24.46
CA GLU A 123 -13.16 4.73 -23.97
C GLU A 123 -12.35 3.42 -23.83
N GLN A 124 -11.08 3.35 -24.26
CA GLN A 124 -10.28 2.11 -24.13
C GLN A 124 -9.23 2.15 -23.00
N VAL A 125 -9.21 3.23 -22.20
CA VAL A 125 -8.26 3.41 -21.08
C VAL A 125 -8.78 2.77 -19.77
N GLU A 126 -10.06 2.42 -19.69
CA GLU A 126 -10.70 1.90 -18.46
C GLU A 126 -10.24 0.49 -18.01
N THR A 127 -9.52 -0.28 -18.84
CA THR A 127 -9.10 -1.64 -18.45
C THR A 127 -7.60 -1.83 -18.22
N GLY A 128 -6.76 -0.82 -18.50
CA GLY A 128 -5.30 -0.89 -18.27
C GLY A 128 -4.59 -2.12 -18.89
N ARG A 129 -5.23 -2.83 -19.82
CA ARG A 129 -4.73 -4.09 -20.38
C ARG A 129 -4.66 -4.01 -21.88
N PHE A 130 -3.43 -3.92 -22.40
CA PHE A 130 -3.12 -4.09 -23.81
C PHE A 130 -3.24 -5.56 -24.28
N LEU A 131 -4.23 -6.33 -23.80
CA LEU A 131 -4.52 -7.69 -24.30
C LEU A 131 -4.93 -7.69 -25.79
N HIS A 132 -5.41 -6.53 -26.26
CA HIS A 132 -5.95 -6.30 -27.59
C HIS A 132 -4.90 -5.78 -28.59
N ARG A 133 -3.63 -5.57 -28.19
CA ARG A 133 -2.58 -5.03 -29.06
C ARG A 133 -1.34 -5.92 -29.05
N PHE A 134 -0.89 -6.36 -30.23
CA PHE A 134 0.42 -6.97 -30.39
C PHE A 134 1.44 -5.84 -30.64
N PRO A 135 2.53 -5.70 -29.85
CA PRO A 135 3.47 -4.61 -30.04
C PRO A 135 4.31 -4.79 -31.31
N LEU A 136 4.50 -3.74 -32.12
CA LEU A 136 5.33 -3.79 -33.35
C LEU A 136 6.78 -4.22 -33.06
N GLU A 137 7.34 -3.81 -31.92
CA GLU A 137 8.65 -4.22 -31.42
C GLU A 137 8.82 -5.75 -31.26
N ARG A 138 7.72 -6.50 -31.14
CA ARG A 138 7.74 -7.97 -31.05
C ARG A 138 7.81 -8.67 -32.41
N LEU A 139 7.80 -7.94 -33.53
CA LEU A 139 7.96 -8.49 -34.88
C LEU A 139 9.31 -9.19 -35.07
N ALA A 140 10.40 -8.59 -34.59
CA ALA A 140 11.73 -9.19 -34.66
C ALA A 140 11.81 -10.50 -33.83
N PRO A 141 11.48 -10.51 -32.52
CA PRO A 141 11.36 -11.75 -31.75
C PRO A 141 10.49 -12.83 -32.40
N TYR A 142 9.37 -12.46 -33.01
CA TYR A 142 8.49 -13.40 -33.71
C TYR A 142 9.18 -14.04 -34.92
N GLY A 143 9.87 -13.24 -35.74
CA GLY A 143 10.61 -13.72 -36.90
C GLY A 143 11.78 -14.64 -36.53
N PHE A 144 12.55 -14.29 -35.49
CA PHE A 144 13.65 -15.12 -34.99
C PHE A 144 13.16 -16.44 -34.38
N ALA A 145 12.02 -16.40 -33.66
CA ALA A 145 11.34 -17.60 -33.16
C ALA A 145 10.92 -18.52 -34.30
N TYR A 146 10.23 -17.97 -35.32
CA TYR A 146 9.81 -18.73 -36.50
C TYR A 146 11.01 -19.39 -37.22
N GLY A 147 12.08 -18.64 -37.47
CA GLY A 147 13.28 -19.15 -38.14
C GLY A 147 13.97 -20.27 -37.35
N THR A 148 14.06 -20.12 -36.03
CA THR A 148 14.64 -21.14 -35.14
C THR A 148 13.80 -22.43 -35.16
N ILE A 149 12.48 -22.30 -35.01
CA ILE A 149 11.55 -23.45 -35.04
C ILE A 149 11.59 -24.14 -36.41
N ALA A 150 11.55 -23.39 -37.51
CA ALA A 150 11.62 -23.94 -38.87
C ALA A 150 12.93 -24.70 -39.13
N THR A 151 14.07 -24.16 -38.69
CA THR A 151 15.38 -24.82 -38.83
C THR A 151 15.42 -26.16 -38.10
N VAL A 152 14.88 -26.22 -36.87
CA VAL A 152 14.83 -27.47 -36.10
C VAL A 152 13.82 -28.46 -36.67
N ILE A 153 12.71 -28.00 -37.25
CA ILE A 153 11.77 -28.89 -37.98
C ILE A 153 12.47 -29.53 -39.19
N ILE A 154 13.24 -28.76 -39.96
CA ILE A 154 14.03 -29.29 -41.08
C ILE A 154 15.00 -30.37 -40.59
N LEU A 155 15.66 -30.13 -39.45
CA LEU A 155 16.51 -31.16 -38.86
C LEU A 155 15.73 -32.42 -38.48
N GLY A 156 14.57 -32.27 -37.83
CA GLY A 156 13.70 -33.38 -37.48
C GLY A 156 13.31 -34.21 -38.71
N ILE A 157 13.01 -33.55 -39.83
CA ILE A 157 12.72 -34.20 -41.12
C ILE A 157 13.91 -35.03 -41.59
N VAL A 158 15.12 -34.46 -41.55
CA VAL A 158 16.34 -35.16 -41.95
C VAL A 158 16.59 -36.34 -41.01
N ASP A 159 16.35 -36.20 -39.71
CA ASP A 159 16.53 -37.29 -38.74
C ASP A 159 15.56 -38.45 -38.98
N ASP A 160 14.27 -38.16 -39.15
CA ASP A 160 13.25 -39.17 -39.46
C ASP A 160 13.48 -39.85 -40.82
N THR A 161 14.12 -39.17 -41.78
CA THR A 161 14.38 -39.70 -43.12
C THR A 161 15.69 -40.49 -43.21
N PHE A 162 16.73 -40.05 -42.51
CA PHE A 162 18.11 -40.55 -42.68
C PHE A 162 18.68 -41.28 -41.44
N ASP A 163 17.95 -41.38 -40.33
CA ASP A 163 18.35 -42.04 -39.08
C ASP A 163 19.75 -41.57 -38.60
N ILE A 164 19.88 -40.25 -38.36
CA ILE A 164 21.16 -39.64 -38.00
C ILE A 164 21.60 -40.18 -36.64
N ARG A 165 22.88 -40.60 -36.53
CA ARG A 165 23.44 -41.02 -35.25
C ARG A 165 23.36 -39.88 -34.21
N TRP A 166 22.83 -40.20 -33.04
CA TRP A 166 22.71 -39.32 -31.85
C TRP A 166 23.85 -38.30 -31.65
N ARG A 167 25.12 -38.74 -31.75
CA ARG A 167 26.30 -37.88 -31.53
C ARG A 167 26.42 -36.69 -32.49
N HIS A 168 25.86 -36.82 -33.69
CA HIS A 168 25.87 -35.76 -34.70
C HIS A 168 24.69 -34.81 -34.54
N LYS A 169 23.59 -35.26 -33.94
CA LYS A 169 22.37 -34.45 -33.70
C LYS A 169 22.30 -33.77 -32.34
N PHE A 170 23.10 -34.22 -31.36
CA PHE A 170 23.07 -33.68 -29.99
C PHE A 170 23.25 -32.16 -29.88
N PHE A 171 24.23 -31.59 -30.61
CA PHE A 171 24.54 -30.16 -30.53
C PHE A 171 23.75 -29.28 -31.53
N ILE A 172 23.05 -29.89 -32.48
CA ILE A 172 22.41 -29.14 -33.57
C ILE A 172 21.33 -28.16 -33.03
N PRO A 173 20.49 -28.51 -32.04
CA PRO A 173 19.55 -27.55 -31.47
C PRO A 173 20.20 -26.28 -30.90
N ALA A 174 21.43 -26.37 -30.37
CA ALA A 174 22.17 -25.19 -29.90
C ALA A 174 22.65 -24.29 -31.04
N PHE A 175 23.05 -24.86 -32.18
CA PHE A 175 23.39 -24.07 -33.36
C PHE A 175 22.15 -23.43 -33.99
N ALA A 176 21.04 -24.14 -34.03
CA ALA A 176 19.78 -23.63 -34.56
C ALA A 176 19.20 -22.49 -33.71
N SER A 177 19.50 -22.43 -32.41
CA SER A 177 19.04 -21.37 -31.50
C SER A 177 19.94 -20.12 -31.48
N LEU A 178 21.10 -20.13 -32.15
CA LEU A 178 22.02 -18.97 -32.20
C LEU A 178 21.35 -17.65 -32.60
N PRO A 179 20.44 -17.59 -33.59
CA PRO A 179 19.74 -16.35 -33.93
C PRO A 179 18.87 -15.82 -32.79
N THR A 180 18.16 -16.71 -32.09
CA THR A 180 17.33 -16.36 -30.92
C THR A 180 18.20 -15.92 -29.74
N LEU A 181 19.36 -16.56 -29.53
CA LEU A 181 20.31 -16.18 -28.49
C LEU A 181 21.00 -14.83 -28.79
N GLY A 182 21.29 -14.55 -30.06
CA GLY A 182 21.82 -13.27 -30.51
C GLY A 182 20.83 -12.14 -30.28
N LEU A 183 19.55 -12.36 -30.57
CA LEU A 183 18.49 -11.39 -30.25
C LEU A 183 18.39 -11.17 -28.73
N TYR A 184 18.45 -12.23 -27.93
CA TYR A 184 18.43 -12.12 -26.47
C TYR A 184 19.60 -11.28 -25.93
N PHE A 185 20.80 -11.45 -26.52
CA PHE A 185 21.98 -10.65 -26.18
C PHE A 185 21.75 -9.16 -26.45
N VAL A 186 21.16 -8.82 -27.60
CA VAL A 186 20.92 -7.43 -28.02
C VAL A 186 19.80 -6.77 -27.21
N ASP A 187 18.69 -7.46 -26.98
CA ASP A 187 17.49 -6.86 -26.39
C ASP A 187 17.56 -6.74 -24.85
N TYR A 188 18.31 -7.63 -24.18
CA TYR A 188 18.22 -7.72 -22.71
C TYR A 188 19.56 -7.75 -21.96
N GLY A 189 20.60 -8.41 -22.50
CA GLY A 189 21.94 -8.42 -21.89
C GLY A 189 22.07 -8.93 -20.44
N VAL A 190 21.01 -9.51 -19.86
CA VAL A 190 20.99 -9.94 -18.44
C VAL A 190 21.67 -11.31 -18.27
N THR A 191 22.72 -11.39 -17.45
CA THR A 191 23.49 -12.62 -17.19
C THR A 191 23.36 -13.17 -15.77
N HIS A 192 22.41 -12.64 -14.99
CA HIS A 192 22.26 -12.95 -13.56
C HIS A 192 21.32 -14.14 -13.31
N VAL A 193 21.75 -15.07 -12.45
CA VAL A 193 20.96 -16.21 -11.97
C VAL A 193 20.66 -16.05 -10.48
N VAL A 194 19.42 -16.32 -10.09
CA VAL A 194 19.01 -16.28 -8.69
C VAL A 194 19.52 -17.55 -8.01
N VAL A 195 20.26 -17.39 -6.93
CA VAL A 195 20.81 -18.52 -6.17
C VAL A 195 19.73 -19.11 -5.27
N PRO A 196 19.50 -20.45 -5.30
CA PRO A 196 18.57 -21.11 -4.39
C PRO A 196 18.92 -20.83 -2.92
N THR A 197 17.92 -20.60 -2.09
CA THR A 197 18.07 -20.21 -0.67
C THR A 197 19.12 -21.01 0.12
N PRO A 198 19.25 -22.35 -0.02
CA PRO A 198 20.26 -23.13 0.70
C PRO A 198 21.71 -22.80 0.31
N LEU A 199 21.92 -22.24 -0.90
CA LEU A 199 23.24 -21.93 -1.45
C LEU A 199 23.60 -20.44 -1.33
N ARG A 200 22.63 -19.59 -0.96
CA ARG A 200 22.82 -18.14 -0.80
C ARG A 200 23.93 -17.76 0.19
N PRO A 201 24.15 -18.47 1.32
CA PRO A 201 25.25 -18.14 2.23
C PRO A 201 26.65 -18.25 1.58
N TYR A 202 26.79 -18.99 0.47
CA TYR A 202 28.07 -19.24 -0.19
C TYR A 202 28.25 -18.44 -1.48
N LEU A 203 27.16 -18.17 -2.21
CA LEU A 203 27.21 -17.61 -3.57
C LEU A 203 26.47 -16.27 -3.72
N GLY A 204 25.93 -15.71 -2.63
CA GLY A 204 25.11 -14.51 -2.66
C GLY A 204 23.68 -14.76 -3.17
N GLU A 205 22.89 -13.70 -3.32
CA GLU A 205 21.50 -13.82 -3.82
C GLU A 205 21.41 -13.91 -5.35
N LEU A 206 22.33 -13.22 -6.03
CA LEU A 206 22.46 -13.19 -7.47
C LEU A 206 23.88 -13.59 -7.85
N LEU A 207 24.00 -14.59 -8.72
CA LEU A 207 25.25 -15.01 -9.32
C LEU A 207 25.29 -14.52 -10.77
N ASP A 208 26.24 -13.63 -11.08
CA ASP A 208 26.50 -13.23 -12.46
C ASP A 208 27.32 -14.33 -13.16
N LEU A 209 26.75 -14.91 -14.22
CA LEU A 209 27.40 -15.96 -15.01
C LEU A 209 28.14 -15.40 -16.24
N GLY A 210 27.99 -14.12 -16.56
CA GLY A 210 28.55 -13.52 -17.78
C GLY A 210 28.28 -14.37 -19.03
N GLY A 211 29.33 -14.67 -19.81
CA GLY A 211 29.23 -15.51 -21.01
C GLY A 211 28.70 -16.94 -20.75
N PHE A 212 28.85 -17.48 -19.53
CA PHE A 212 28.32 -18.81 -19.18
C PHE A 212 26.78 -18.83 -19.15
N TYR A 213 26.12 -17.68 -19.05
CA TYR A 213 24.67 -17.61 -19.14
C TYR A 213 24.14 -18.02 -20.53
N TYR A 214 24.87 -17.65 -21.59
CA TYR A 214 24.53 -18.03 -22.96
C TYR A 214 24.78 -19.52 -23.20
N LEU A 215 25.85 -20.08 -22.61
CA LEU A 215 26.07 -21.54 -22.59
C LEU A 215 24.90 -22.28 -21.92
N TYR A 216 24.39 -21.74 -20.81
CA TYR A 216 23.21 -22.27 -20.13
C TYR A 216 21.96 -22.22 -21.03
N MET A 217 21.69 -21.11 -21.70
CA MET A 217 20.55 -21.02 -22.63
C MET A 217 20.68 -21.96 -23.84
N SER A 218 21.90 -22.09 -24.39
CA SER A 218 22.19 -23.10 -25.42
C SER A 218 21.92 -24.50 -24.89
N ALA A 219 22.29 -24.80 -23.64
CA ALA A 219 21.99 -26.09 -23.02
C ALA A 219 20.48 -26.35 -22.86
N ILE A 220 19.67 -25.34 -22.56
CA ILE A 220 18.19 -25.47 -22.55
C ILE A 220 17.67 -25.84 -23.94
N SER A 221 18.17 -25.19 -24.99
CA SER A 221 17.76 -25.49 -26.37
C SER A 221 18.13 -26.92 -26.82
N ILE A 222 19.16 -27.52 -26.23
CA ILE A 222 19.48 -28.95 -26.40
C ILE A 222 18.57 -29.83 -25.55
N PHE A 223 18.37 -29.45 -24.29
CA PHE A 223 17.66 -30.28 -23.31
C PHE A 223 16.19 -30.47 -23.69
N CYS A 224 15.44 -29.40 -24.01
CA CYS A 224 14.00 -29.50 -24.23
C CYS A 224 13.62 -30.48 -25.37
N PRO A 225 14.17 -30.39 -26.59
CA PRO A 225 13.92 -31.36 -27.67
C PRO A 225 14.24 -32.80 -27.29
N ASN A 226 15.44 -33.02 -26.73
CA ASN A 226 15.89 -34.36 -26.39
C ASN A 226 15.08 -34.98 -25.26
N SER A 227 14.63 -34.16 -24.30
CA SER A 227 13.88 -34.62 -23.13
C SER A 227 12.52 -35.22 -23.48
N ILE A 228 11.85 -34.67 -24.49
CA ILE A 228 10.59 -35.20 -25.02
C ILE A 228 10.84 -36.51 -25.78
N ASN A 229 11.96 -36.58 -26.50
CA ASN A 229 12.35 -37.75 -27.30
C ASN A 229 12.74 -38.98 -26.46
N ILE A 230 13.07 -38.83 -25.17
CA ILE A 230 13.47 -39.95 -24.29
C ILE A 230 12.38 -41.04 -24.18
N ILE A 231 11.11 -40.66 -24.27
CA ILE A 231 9.94 -41.57 -24.14
C ILE A 231 9.30 -41.83 -25.51
N ALA A 232 10.03 -41.57 -26.61
CA ALA A 232 9.53 -41.77 -27.95
C ALA A 232 9.21 -43.26 -28.24
N GLY A 233 8.08 -43.45 -28.91
CA GLY A 233 7.45 -44.69 -29.33
C GLY A 233 6.46 -45.30 -28.33
N VAL A 234 6.20 -44.70 -27.16
CA VAL A 234 5.02 -45.09 -26.34
C VAL A 234 3.79 -44.34 -26.84
N ASN A 235 2.89 -45.04 -27.53
CA ASN A 235 1.65 -44.51 -28.11
C ASN A 235 0.97 -43.40 -27.29
N GLY A 236 1.05 -42.15 -27.77
CA GLY A 236 0.36 -41.00 -27.21
C GLY A 236 1.14 -40.24 -26.15
N ILE A 237 2.25 -40.75 -25.62
CA ILE A 237 2.93 -40.14 -24.47
C ILE A 237 3.71 -38.89 -24.87
N GLU A 238 4.39 -38.89 -26.01
CA GLU A 238 5.19 -37.77 -26.51
C GLU A 238 4.34 -36.53 -26.71
N VAL A 239 3.17 -36.73 -27.31
CA VAL A 239 2.19 -35.66 -27.55
C VAL A 239 1.49 -35.26 -26.26
N ALA A 240 1.10 -36.23 -25.42
CA ALA A 240 0.42 -35.93 -24.16
C ALA A 240 1.30 -35.17 -23.18
N GLN A 241 2.57 -35.58 -23.00
CA GLN A 241 3.49 -34.86 -22.12
C GLN A 241 3.74 -33.44 -22.62
N SER A 242 3.83 -33.26 -23.94
CA SER A 242 4.00 -31.94 -24.56
C SER A 242 2.77 -31.06 -24.31
N ILE A 243 1.55 -31.60 -24.40
CA ILE A 243 0.32 -30.86 -24.07
C ILE A 243 0.26 -30.50 -22.58
N VAL A 244 0.70 -31.41 -21.68
CA VAL A 244 0.75 -31.12 -20.23
C VAL A 244 1.74 -29.99 -19.94
N ILE A 245 2.96 -30.05 -20.50
CA ILE A 245 3.96 -28.99 -20.34
C ILE A 245 3.42 -27.67 -20.90
N ALA A 246 2.83 -27.68 -22.10
CA ALA A 246 2.21 -26.49 -22.69
C ALA A 246 1.08 -25.94 -21.81
N GLY A 247 0.24 -26.80 -21.23
CA GLY A 247 -0.83 -26.40 -20.32
C GLY A 247 -0.29 -25.77 -19.03
N LEU A 248 0.82 -26.27 -18.49
CA LEU A 248 1.49 -25.66 -17.33
C LEU A 248 2.10 -24.30 -17.67
N ILE A 249 2.70 -24.15 -18.86
CA ILE A 249 3.22 -22.85 -19.32
C ILE A 249 2.06 -21.88 -19.55
N VAL A 250 0.96 -22.30 -20.19
CA VAL A 250 -0.24 -21.48 -20.37
C VAL A 250 -0.83 -21.09 -19.02
N TYR A 251 -0.88 -22.00 -18.05
CA TYR A 251 -1.34 -21.69 -16.70
C TYR A 251 -0.43 -20.64 -16.04
N ASN A 252 0.89 -20.82 -16.13
CA ASN A 252 1.86 -19.83 -15.68
C ASN A 252 1.62 -18.46 -16.35
N ASP A 253 1.51 -18.42 -17.68
CA ASP A 253 1.28 -17.19 -18.44
C ASP A 253 -0.05 -16.53 -18.04
N ILE A 254 -1.12 -17.32 -17.89
CA ILE A 254 -2.41 -16.83 -17.43
C ILE A 254 -2.31 -16.24 -16.03
N LEU A 255 -1.54 -16.81 -15.10
CA LEU A 255 -1.34 -16.22 -13.77
C LEU A 255 -0.71 -14.83 -13.84
N TYR A 256 0.25 -14.60 -14.75
CA TYR A 256 0.82 -13.27 -14.99
C TYR A 256 -0.13 -12.32 -15.74
N LEU A 257 -1.17 -12.86 -16.37
CA LEU A 257 -2.22 -12.10 -17.06
C LEU A 257 -3.52 -11.99 -16.23
N TRP A 258 -3.57 -12.60 -15.04
CA TRP A 258 -4.80 -12.78 -14.28
C TRP A 258 -5.18 -11.51 -13.50
N PRO A 259 -6.48 -11.17 -13.43
CA PRO A 259 -7.01 -9.94 -12.85
C PRO A 259 -6.78 -9.63 -11.37
N PHE A 260 -6.06 -10.48 -10.62
CA PHE A 260 -5.78 -10.22 -9.21
C PHE A 260 -4.48 -9.43 -8.98
N THR A 261 -3.73 -9.11 -10.05
CA THR A 261 -2.58 -8.21 -9.98
C THR A 261 -3.04 -6.78 -10.31
N ASN A 262 -2.91 -5.86 -9.34
CA ASN A 262 -3.41 -4.48 -9.47
C ASN A 262 -2.58 -3.61 -10.45
N ASN A 263 -1.46 -4.12 -10.98
CA ASN A 263 -0.67 -3.51 -12.06
C ASN A 263 -0.29 -4.60 -13.08
N PRO A 264 -0.32 -4.33 -14.41
CA PRO A 264 0.22 -5.27 -15.38
C PRO A 264 1.70 -5.49 -15.08
N HIS A 265 2.06 -6.75 -14.78
CA HIS A 265 3.43 -7.13 -14.47
C HIS A 265 4.37 -6.67 -15.62
N PRO A 266 5.61 -6.21 -15.38
CA PRO A 266 6.52 -5.79 -16.46
C PRO A 266 6.74 -6.87 -17.54
N ALA A 267 6.53 -8.15 -17.18
CA ALA A 267 6.59 -9.29 -18.10
C ALA A 267 5.27 -9.62 -18.82
N THR A 268 4.19 -8.84 -18.65
CA THR A 268 2.87 -9.09 -19.27
C THR A 268 2.96 -9.23 -20.79
N ASN A 269 3.69 -8.35 -21.48
CA ASN A 269 3.88 -8.43 -22.94
C ASN A 269 4.64 -9.70 -23.36
N THR A 270 5.56 -10.16 -22.52
CA THR A 270 6.39 -11.34 -22.75
C THR A 270 5.61 -12.65 -22.52
N HIS A 271 4.74 -12.70 -21.50
CA HIS A 271 3.82 -13.83 -21.28
C HIS A 271 2.68 -13.87 -22.31
N LEU A 272 2.20 -12.70 -22.76
CA LEU A 272 1.23 -12.62 -23.84
C LEU A 272 1.84 -13.12 -25.18
N PHE A 273 3.10 -12.76 -25.46
CA PHE A 273 3.86 -13.30 -26.59
C PHE A 273 4.01 -14.83 -26.53
N SER A 274 4.29 -15.38 -25.35
CA SER A 274 4.32 -16.83 -25.11
C SER A 274 3.00 -17.52 -25.47
N LEU A 275 1.86 -16.96 -25.03
CA LEU A 275 0.54 -17.52 -25.35
C LEU A 275 0.26 -17.57 -26.85
N TYR A 276 0.62 -16.54 -27.61
CA TYR A 276 0.41 -16.51 -29.06
C TYR A 276 1.16 -17.62 -29.81
N LEU A 277 2.32 -18.05 -29.29
CA LEU A 277 3.09 -19.16 -29.84
C LEU A 277 2.57 -20.53 -29.36
N LEU A 278 2.03 -20.62 -28.14
CA LEU A 278 1.54 -21.88 -27.55
C LEU A 278 0.16 -22.30 -28.03
N LEU A 279 -0.76 -21.36 -28.25
CA LEU A 279 -2.14 -21.69 -28.59
C LEU A 279 -2.23 -22.50 -29.90
N PRO A 280 -1.61 -22.11 -31.03
CA PRO A 280 -1.61 -22.94 -32.24
C PRO A 280 -0.89 -24.29 -32.03
N PHE A 281 0.16 -24.32 -31.21
CA PHE A 281 0.90 -25.56 -30.88
C PHE A 281 0.00 -26.59 -30.16
N ILE A 282 -0.81 -26.11 -29.21
CA ILE A 282 -1.79 -26.95 -28.49
C ILE A 282 -2.82 -27.51 -29.48
N GLY A 283 -3.29 -26.69 -30.43
CA GLY A 283 -4.25 -27.11 -31.46
C GLY A 283 -3.73 -28.26 -32.33
N VAL A 284 -2.54 -28.10 -32.92
CA VAL A 284 -1.93 -29.15 -33.77
C VAL A 284 -1.56 -30.41 -32.99
N SER A 285 -1.17 -30.25 -31.71
CA SER A 285 -0.79 -31.36 -30.83
C SER A 285 -2.02 -32.16 -30.38
N LEU A 286 -3.12 -31.49 -30.01
CA LEU A 286 -4.38 -32.16 -29.68
C LEU A 286 -4.92 -32.98 -30.86
N ALA A 287 -4.80 -32.45 -32.09
CA ALA A 287 -5.20 -33.17 -33.29
C ALA A 287 -4.33 -34.41 -33.54
N LEU A 288 -3.01 -34.28 -33.40
CA LEU A 288 -2.08 -35.42 -33.50
C LEU A 288 -2.35 -36.46 -32.41
N LEU A 289 -2.60 -36.03 -31.18
CA LEU A 289 -2.91 -36.91 -30.05
C LEU A 289 -4.11 -37.80 -30.38
N LYS A 290 -5.18 -37.27 -30.99
CA LYS A 290 -6.36 -38.07 -31.36
C LYS A 290 -6.03 -39.23 -32.32
N HIS A 291 -5.00 -39.10 -33.14
CA HIS A 291 -4.54 -40.17 -34.05
C HIS A 291 -3.45 -41.04 -33.43
N ASN A 292 -2.60 -40.50 -32.56
CA ASN A 292 -1.48 -41.21 -31.93
C ASN A 292 -1.86 -41.89 -30.60
N TRP A 293 -2.99 -41.54 -29.99
CA TRP A 293 -3.46 -42.16 -28.74
C TRP A 293 -3.74 -43.65 -28.90
N TYR A 294 -3.47 -44.44 -27.85
CA TYR A 294 -3.65 -45.88 -27.88
C TYR A 294 -5.13 -46.28 -28.14
N PRO A 295 -5.41 -47.20 -29.08
CA PRO A 295 -4.47 -47.82 -30.02
C PRO A 295 -4.05 -46.85 -31.14
N ALA A 296 -2.74 -46.56 -31.23
CA ALA A 296 -2.23 -45.54 -32.14
C ALA A 296 -2.56 -45.86 -33.60
N LYS A 297 -3.01 -44.87 -34.37
CA LYS A 297 -3.23 -45.01 -35.80
C LYS A 297 -2.05 -44.50 -36.62
N VAL A 298 -1.17 -43.73 -35.99
CA VAL A 298 0.03 -43.13 -36.57
C VAL A 298 1.14 -42.99 -35.53
N PHE A 299 2.39 -42.93 -35.99
CA PHE A 299 3.54 -42.52 -35.19
C PHE A 299 3.92 -41.07 -35.45
N VAL A 300 4.39 -40.40 -34.40
CA VAL A 300 4.73 -38.98 -34.45
C VAL A 300 6.05 -38.72 -35.15
N GLY A 301 7.04 -39.61 -34.99
CA GLY A 301 8.41 -39.38 -35.45
C GLY A 301 9.19 -38.39 -34.57
N ASP A 302 10.50 -38.39 -34.71
CA ASP A 302 11.42 -37.51 -33.99
C ASP A 302 11.15 -36.04 -34.36
N THR A 303 10.66 -35.76 -35.58
CA THR A 303 10.25 -34.43 -36.02
C THR A 303 9.33 -33.74 -35.02
N TYR A 304 8.34 -34.45 -34.45
CA TYR A 304 7.45 -33.86 -33.44
C TYR A 304 8.18 -33.57 -32.13
N CYS A 305 9.03 -34.47 -31.67
CA CYS A 305 9.78 -34.30 -30.42
C CYS A 305 10.70 -33.07 -30.49
N TYR A 306 11.41 -32.90 -31.63
CA TYR A 306 12.22 -31.71 -31.87
C TYR A 306 11.38 -30.44 -31.93
N PHE A 307 10.28 -30.49 -32.69
CA PHE A 307 9.32 -29.40 -32.84
C PHE A 307 8.73 -28.93 -31.51
N ALA A 308 8.23 -29.85 -30.68
CA ALA A 308 7.65 -29.52 -29.38
C ALA A 308 8.70 -28.95 -28.41
N GLY A 309 9.87 -29.56 -28.34
CA GLY A 309 10.90 -29.12 -27.41
C GLY A 309 11.53 -27.79 -27.78
N ILE A 310 11.72 -27.51 -29.07
CA ILE A 310 12.26 -26.21 -29.49
C ILE A 310 11.27 -25.07 -29.27
N ILE A 311 9.97 -25.33 -29.38
CA ILE A 311 8.93 -24.35 -29.01
C ILE A 311 9.08 -23.96 -27.54
N PHE A 312 9.18 -24.94 -26.63
CA PHE A 312 9.36 -24.65 -25.20
C PHE A 312 10.66 -23.91 -24.92
N ALA A 313 11.77 -24.31 -25.54
CA ALA A 313 13.04 -23.61 -25.38
C ALA A 313 12.97 -22.16 -25.89
N THR A 314 12.39 -21.96 -27.09
CA THR A 314 12.27 -20.64 -27.72
C THR A 314 11.41 -19.70 -26.88
N ILE A 315 10.26 -20.19 -26.40
CA ILE A 315 9.38 -19.46 -25.50
C ILE A 315 10.04 -19.18 -24.16
N GLY A 316 10.76 -20.14 -23.56
CA GLY A 316 11.45 -19.92 -22.29
C GLY A 316 12.61 -18.91 -22.40
N ILE A 317 13.30 -18.89 -23.54
CA ILE A 317 14.40 -17.95 -23.83
C ILE A 317 13.83 -16.54 -24.08
N LEU A 318 12.95 -16.38 -25.08
CA LEU A 318 12.34 -15.08 -25.40
C LEU A 318 11.38 -14.59 -24.30
N GLY A 319 10.88 -15.52 -23.50
CA GLY A 319 9.97 -15.31 -22.38
C GLY A 319 10.63 -14.83 -21.09
N HIS A 320 11.96 -14.87 -20.99
CA HIS A 320 12.72 -14.60 -19.76
C HIS A 320 12.42 -15.51 -18.56
N PHE A 321 11.70 -16.60 -18.77
CA PHE A 321 11.36 -17.57 -17.71
C PHE A 321 12.05 -18.92 -17.90
N SER A 322 13.21 -18.96 -18.56
CA SER A 322 14.02 -20.16 -18.79
C SER A 322 14.33 -20.95 -17.50
N LYS A 323 14.43 -20.25 -16.36
CA LYS A 323 14.56 -20.85 -15.01
C LYS A 323 13.27 -21.58 -14.60
N THR A 324 12.12 -20.95 -14.76
CA THR A 324 10.78 -21.54 -14.52
C THR A 324 10.54 -22.72 -15.45
N LEU A 325 10.97 -22.64 -16.71
CA LEU A 325 10.85 -23.75 -17.67
C LEU A 325 11.57 -25.02 -17.18
N LEU A 326 12.75 -24.90 -16.56
CA LEU A 326 13.43 -26.06 -15.97
C LEU A 326 12.65 -26.67 -14.82
N LEU A 327 11.95 -25.85 -14.01
CA LEU A 327 11.07 -26.36 -12.96
C LEU A 327 9.89 -27.15 -13.55
N LEU A 328 9.31 -26.66 -14.65
CA LEU A 328 8.24 -27.36 -15.37
C LEU A 328 8.71 -28.67 -16.03
N LEU A 329 10.01 -28.80 -16.27
CA LEU A 329 10.63 -29.99 -16.86
C LEU A 329 11.32 -30.90 -15.83
N ILE A 330 11.12 -30.70 -14.52
CA ILE A 330 11.69 -31.55 -13.46
C ILE A 330 11.44 -33.06 -13.71
N PRO A 331 10.23 -33.52 -14.06
CA PRO A 331 9.98 -34.93 -14.35
C PRO A 331 10.88 -35.45 -15.49
N GLN A 332 11.10 -34.63 -16.51
CA GLN A 332 11.95 -34.94 -17.66
C GLN A 332 13.43 -34.93 -17.28
N ILE A 333 13.86 -34.05 -16.37
CA ILE A 333 15.21 -34.06 -15.80
C ILE A 333 15.45 -35.37 -15.06
N PHE A 334 14.50 -35.81 -14.22
CA PHE A 334 14.59 -37.10 -13.56
C PHE A 334 14.62 -38.27 -14.55
N ASN A 335 13.74 -38.27 -15.56
CA ASN A 335 13.76 -39.30 -16.62
C ASN A 335 15.08 -39.31 -17.39
N PHE A 336 15.66 -38.15 -17.68
CA PHE A 336 16.97 -38.02 -18.31
C PHE A 336 18.07 -38.59 -17.42
N ILE A 337 18.13 -38.21 -16.13
CA ILE A 337 19.11 -38.75 -15.17
C ILE A 337 18.96 -40.27 -15.06
N TYR A 338 17.72 -40.77 -15.02
CA TYR A 338 17.43 -42.20 -14.98
C TYR A 338 17.90 -42.94 -16.23
N SER A 339 17.72 -42.32 -17.39
CA SER A 339 18.09 -42.87 -18.70
C SER A 339 19.57 -42.65 -19.02
N ALA A 340 20.27 -41.77 -18.32
CA ALA A 340 21.62 -41.34 -18.63
C ALA A 340 22.62 -42.51 -18.67
N PRO A 341 22.64 -43.47 -17.72
CA PRO A 341 23.53 -44.62 -17.80
C PRO A 341 23.36 -45.44 -19.08
N GLN A 342 22.13 -45.51 -19.62
CA GLN A 342 21.84 -46.22 -20.87
C GLN A 342 22.12 -45.36 -22.12
N LEU A 343 21.83 -44.05 -22.06
CA LEU A 343 22.13 -43.08 -23.14
C LEU A 343 23.63 -42.96 -23.39
N PHE A 344 24.45 -43.00 -22.33
CA PHE A 344 25.91 -42.97 -22.43
C PHE A 344 26.54 -44.36 -22.54
N HIS A 345 25.74 -45.42 -22.77
CA HIS A 345 26.18 -46.81 -22.90
C HIS A 345 27.01 -47.36 -21.73
N VAL A 346 26.88 -46.76 -20.53
CA VAL A 346 27.43 -47.30 -19.28
C VAL A 346 26.71 -48.61 -18.90
N VAL A 347 25.41 -48.69 -19.23
CA VAL A 347 24.59 -49.90 -19.16
C VAL A 347 24.10 -50.25 -20.58
N PRO A 348 24.13 -51.52 -21.00
CA PRO A 348 23.62 -51.90 -22.32
C PRO A 348 22.12 -51.61 -22.45
N CYS A 349 21.75 -50.92 -23.52
CA CYS A 349 20.37 -50.53 -23.80
C CYS A 349 19.76 -51.46 -24.85
N PRO A 350 18.54 -52.01 -24.66
CA PRO A 350 17.83 -52.67 -25.75
C PRO A 350 17.57 -51.66 -26.88
N ARG A 351 17.66 -52.12 -28.14
CA ARG A 351 17.46 -51.25 -29.33
C ARG A 351 16.06 -50.60 -29.37
N HIS A 352 15.08 -51.22 -28.71
CA HIS A 352 13.76 -50.65 -28.49
C HIS A 352 13.50 -50.58 -26.98
N ARG A 353 13.25 -49.38 -26.46
CA ARG A 353 13.05 -49.12 -25.01
C ARG A 353 11.62 -49.42 -24.51
N LEU A 354 10.76 -49.89 -25.41
CA LEU A 354 9.32 -49.91 -25.22
C LEU A 354 8.82 -51.30 -24.83
N PRO A 355 7.73 -51.39 -24.04
CA PRO A 355 7.09 -52.67 -23.74
C PRO A 355 6.56 -53.35 -25.02
N ARG A 356 6.77 -54.67 -25.12
CA ARG A 356 6.27 -55.50 -26.21
C ARG A 356 5.09 -56.32 -25.73
N PHE A 357 4.04 -56.38 -26.54
CA PHE A 357 2.90 -57.24 -26.21
C PHE A 357 3.29 -58.71 -26.41
N ASN A 358 3.24 -59.50 -25.34
CA ASN A 358 3.45 -60.93 -25.42
C ASN A 358 2.10 -61.64 -25.59
N ALA A 359 1.87 -62.20 -26.78
CA ALA A 359 0.63 -62.87 -27.12
C ALA A 359 0.34 -64.14 -26.28
N ARG A 360 1.36 -64.74 -25.66
CA ARG A 360 1.21 -65.92 -24.79
C ARG A 360 0.76 -65.55 -23.38
N THR A 361 1.31 -64.49 -22.81
CA THR A 361 0.96 -64.03 -21.45
C THR A 361 -0.21 -63.06 -21.45
N GLY A 362 -0.54 -62.45 -22.60
CA GLY A 362 -1.59 -61.45 -22.74
C GLY A 362 -1.22 -60.10 -22.10
N LEU A 363 0.06 -59.91 -21.72
CA LEU A 363 0.57 -58.75 -21.01
C LEU A 363 1.61 -57.99 -21.86
N LEU A 364 1.86 -56.74 -21.49
CA LEU A 364 2.96 -55.94 -22.03
C LEU A 364 4.23 -56.24 -21.21
N GLU A 365 5.21 -56.88 -21.81
CA GLU A 365 6.46 -57.23 -21.16
C GLU A 365 7.54 -56.18 -21.47
N PRO A 366 8.39 -55.82 -20.49
CA PRO A 366 9.48 -54.87 -20.71
C PRO A 366 10.48 -55.42 -21.74
N SER A 367 11.03 -54.53 -22.58
CA SER A 367 12.14 -54.91 -23.44
C SER A 367 13.37 -55.28 -22.59
N LYS A 368 14.02 -56.40 -22.93
CA LYS A 368 15.21 -56.92 -22.24
C LYS A 368 16.43 -56.85 -23.16
N ALA A 369 17.56 -56.45 -22.62
CA ALA A 369 18.87 -56.64 -23.23
C ALA A 369 19.43 -58.01 -22.78
N THR A 370 19.86 -58.84 -23.73
CA THR A 370 20.45 -60.16 -23.46
C THR A 370 21.97 -60.10 -23.55
N PHE A 371 22.64 -60.85 -22.66
CA PHE A 371 24.09 -60.90 -22.55
C PHE A 371 24.60 -62.30 -22.93
N PRO A 372 24.96 -62.53 -24.20
CA PRO A 372 25.46 -63.84 -24.61
C PRO A 372 26.84 -64.12 -23.99
N PRO A 373 27.19 -65.39 -23.69
CA PRO A 373 28.46 -65.77 -23.04
C PRO A 373 29.72 -65.28 -23.78
N GLU A 374 29.62 -65.08 -25.10
CA GLU A 374 30.70 -64.65 -25.98
C GLU A 374 31.11 -63.18 -25.81
N LYS A 375 30.29 -62.35 -25.16
CA LYS A 375 30.59 -60.96 -24.79
C LYS A 375 30.18 -60.70 -23.33
N PRO A 376 31.00 -61.08 -22.35
CA PRO A 376 30.67 -60.91 -20.95
C PRO A 376 30.63 -59.43 -20.54
N LEU A 377 29.68 -59.10 -19.65
CA LEU A 377 29.57 -57.78 -19.03
C LEU A 377 30.84 -57.45 -18.23
N ARG A 378 31.24 -56.17 -18.24
CA ARG A 378 32.32 -55.72 -17.35
C ARG A 378 31.90 -55.94 -15.89
N PRO A 379 32.77 -56.46 -15.01
CA PRO A 379 32.41 -56.81 -13.63
C PRO A 379 31.77 -55.65 -12.85
N GLN A 380 32.29 -54.43 -13.04
CA GLN A 380 31.76 -53.20 -12.44
C GLN A 380 30.32 -52.90 -12.88
N VAL A 381 30.00 -53.11 -14.17
CA VAL A 381 28.65 -52.92 -14.71
C VAL A 381 27.70 -54.01 -14.18
N GLY A 382 28.20 -55.24 -14.02
CA GLY A 382 27.46 -56.33 -13.39
C GLY A 382 27.05 -56.04 -11.95
N GLU A 383 27.94 -55.47 -11.14
CA GLU A 383 27.61 -55.07 -9.76
C GLU A 383 26.66 -53.88 -9.70
N VAL A 384 26.82 -52.88 -10.59
CA VAL A 384 25.86 -51.77 -10.71
C VAL A 384 24.46 -52.29 -11.06
N LEU A 385 24.34 -53.25 -11.99
CA LEU A 385 23.06 -53.88 -12.33
C LEU A 385 22.43 -54.60 -11.14
N LYS A 386 23.21 -55.31 -10.32
CA LYS A 386 22.73 -55.97 -9.09
C LYS A 386 22.28 -54.96 -8.02
N ILE A 387 22.99 -53.85 -7.86
CA ILE A 387 22.60 -52.76 -6.94
C ILE A 387 21.28 -52.14 -7.40
N LEU A 388 21.16 -51.81 -8.69
CA LEU A 388 19.93 -51.26 -9.26
C LEU A 388 18.76 -52.25 -9.17
N HIS A 389 19.02 -53.56 -9.26
CA HIS A 389 18.02 -54.60 -9.03
C HIS A 389 17.56 -54.64 -7.56
N LYS A 390 18.48 -54.59 -6.59
CA LYS A 390 18.15 -54.51 -5.15
C LYS A 390 17.35 -53.25 -4.81
N LEU A 391 17.62 -52.15 -5.48
CA LEU A 391 16.86 -50.89 -5.35
C LEU A 391 15.51 -50.94 -6.09
N HIS A 392 15.13 -52.05 -6.72
CA HIS A 392 13.91 -52.24 -7.50
C HIS A 392 13.77 -51.29 -8.70
N LEU A 393 14.91 -50.89 -9.29
CA LEU A 393 14.95 -49.95 -10.43
C LEU A 393 15.08 -50.65 -11.79
N LEU A 394 15.58 -51.89 -11.80
CA LEU A 394 15.59 -52.81 -12.95
C LEU A 394 15.40 -54.27 -12.50
N SER A 395 15.05 -55.16 -13.41
CA SER A 395 14.96 -56.61 -13.18
C SER A 395 16.07 -57.32 -13.96
N ILE A 396 16.78 -58.24 -13.31
CA ILE A 396 17.81 -59.08 -13.93
C ILE A 396 17.42 -60.55 -13.84
N GLU A 397 17.74 -61.31 -14.89
CA GLU A 397 17.81 -62.76 -14.82
C GLU A 397 19.28 -63.14 -14.61
N VAL A 398 19.57 -63.99 -13.62
CA VAL A 398 20.92 -64.47 -13.30
C VAL A 398 21.03 -65.95 -13.63
N ASP A 399 22.20 -66.37 -14.12
CA ASP A 399 22.53 -67.79 -14.26
C ASP A 399 22.85 -68.42 -12.89
N GLY A 400 22.93 -69.75 -12.81
CA GLY A 400 23.29 -70.51 -11.60
C GLY A 400 24.63 -70.14 -10.94
N THR A 401 25.43 -69.28 -11.59
CA THR A 401 26.70 -68.70 -11.09
C THR A 401 26.58 -67.24 -10.62
N ALA A 402 25.36 -66.71 -10.47
CA ALA A 402 25.04 -65.34 -10.01
C ALA A 402 25.53 -64.19 -10.91
N SER A 403 25.79 -64.46 -12.19
CA SER A 403 26.10 -63.45 -13.22
C SER A 403 24.85 -63.08 -14.04
N PRO A 404 24.59 -61.79 -14.36
CA PRO A 404 23.39 -61.38 -15.12
C PRO A 404 23.39 -61.89 -16.57
N LEU A 405 22.33 -62.61 -16.97
CA LEU A 405 22.06 -63.13 -18.33
C LEU A 405 21.21 -62.17 -19.17
N SER A 406 20.26 -61.49 -18.55
CA SER A 406 19.45 -60.46 -19.19
C SER A 406 19.06 -59.39 -18.19
N ALA A 407 18.90 -58.14 -18.65
CA ALA A 407 18.40 -57.05 -17.83
C ALA A 407 17.26 -56.33 -18.57
N CYS A 408 16.20 -55.98 -17.85
CA CYS A 408 15.13 -55.16 -18.39
C CYS A 408 15.52 -53.67 -18.41
N ASP A 409 14.80 -52.91 -19.24
CA ASP A 409 14.99 -51.47 -19.34
C ASP A 409 14.70 -50.74 -18.02
N ILE A 410 15.54 -49.75 -17.67
CA ILE A 410 15.44 -49.00 -16.43
C ILE A 410 14.17 -48.13 -16.51
N GLY A 411 13.16 -48.47 -15.70
CA GLY A 411 11.85 -47.79 -15.69
C GLY A 411 10.65 -48.67 -16.08
N CYS A 412 10.88 -49.89 -16.60
CA CYS A 412 9.78 -50.80 -16.97
C CYS A 412 9.51 -51.95 -15.97
N VAL A 413 10.11 -51.92 -14.78
CA VAL A 413 10.04 -53.02 -13.77
C VAL A 413 8.62 -53.31 -13.26
N GLY A 414 7.71 -52.34 -13.32
CA GLY A 414 6.33 -52.48 -12.85
C GLY A 414 5.29 -52.90 -13.89
N TRP A 415 5.70 -53.22 -15.13
CA TRP A 415 4.75 -53.57 -16.21
C TRP A 415 4.33 -55.05 -16.20
N THR A 416 4.97 -55.88 -15.38
CA THR A 416 4.57 -57.27 -15.10
C THR A 416 3.92 -57.34 -13.73
N TYR A 417 2.59 -57.53 -13.66
CA TYR A 417 1.92 -57.90 -12.41
C TYR A 417 0.82 -58.93 -12.68
N GLU A 418 1.06 -60.17 -12.22
CA GLU A 418 0.01 -61.11 -11.85
C GLU A 418 -0.44 -60.76 -10.43
N ASP A 419 -1.74 -60.53 -10.21
CA ASP A 419 -2.36 -60.94 -8.95
C ASP A 419 -3.88 -61.15 -9.09
N LYS A 420 -4.32 -62.27 -8.52
CA LYS A 420 -5.63 -62.93 -8.67
C LYS A 420 -6.75 -62.26 -7.86
N VAL A 421 -7.79 -61.67 -8.47
CA VAL A 421 -9.20 -61.65 -7.95
C VAL A 421 -10.23 -61.53 -9.10
N LYS A 422 -11.37 -62.21 -8.91
CA LYS A 422 -12.45 -62.60 -9.81
C LYS A 422 -13.37 -61.48 -10.37
N LYS A 423 -13.93 -61.79 -11.55
CA LYS A 423 -15.31 -61.53 -12.07
C LYS A 423 -15.76 -60.10 -12.43
N HIS A 424 -16.17 -60.00 -13.71
CA HIS A 424 -17.19 -59.13 -14.36
C HIS A 424 -16.69 -58.02 -15.33
N HIS A 425 -17.11 -58.23 -16.58
CA HIS A 425 -17.23 -57.34 -17.76
C HIS A 425 -16.61 -55.93 -17.73
N ARG A 426 -15.54 -55.74 -18.51
CA ARG A 426 -15.44 -54.89 -19.73
C ARG A 426 -13.98 -54.90 -20.21
N PHE A 427 -13.77 -54.63 -21.50
CA PHE A 427 -12.50 -54.64 -22.25
C PHE A 427 -11.25 -54.17 -21.47
N PRO A 428 -10.03 -54.68 -21.81
CA PRO A 428 -8.81 -54.31 -21.11
C PRO A 428 -8.59 -52.81 -21.21
N SER A 429 -8.83 -52.12 -20.10
CA SER A 429 -8.44 -50.74 -19.90
C SER A 429 -6.94 -50.65 -20.15
N VAL A 430 -6.61 -50.03 -21.28
CA VAL A 430 -5.33 -49.41 -21.62
C VAL A 430 -4.58 -49.06 -20.33
N ALA A 431 -3.37 -49.63 -20.19
CA ALA A 431 -2.40 -49.39 -19.14
C ALA A 431 -2.89 -48.41 -18.05
N ARG A 432 -3.36 -48.93 -16.91
CA ARG A 432 -3.40 -48.13 -15.69
C ARG A 432 -2.01 -47.54 -15.54
N PHE A 433 -1.86 -46.26 -15.89
CA PHE A 433 -0.61 -45.54 -15.69
C PHE A 433 -0.19 -45.77 -14.24
N HIS A 434 0.98 -46.36 -14.06
CA HIS A 434 1.50 -46.75 -12.76
C HIS A 434 1.39 -45.55 -11.80
N PRO A 435 0.96 -45.71 -10.54
CA PRO A 435 0.80 -44.61 -9.57
C PRO A 435 2.01 -43.68 -9.43
N ARG A 436 3.22 -44.09 -9.85
CA ARG A 436 4.42 -43.24 -9.87
C ARG A 436 4.38 -42.09 -10.90
N PHE A 437 3.65 -42.22 -12.01
CA PHE A 437 3.53 -41.15 -13.01
C PHE A 437 2.55 -40.07 -12.55
N ILE A 438 1.44 -40.49 -11.92
CA ILE A 438 0.51 -39.59 -11.22
C ILE A 438 1.16 -38.98 -9.98
N LEU A 439 2.03 -39.72 -9.28
CA LEU A 439 2.83 -39.18 -8.17
C LEU A 439 3.80 -38.10 -8.65
N CYS A 440 4.41 -38.25 -9.83
CA CYS A 440 5.29 -37.22 -10.41
C CYS A 440 4.51 -35.96 -10.82
N LEU A 441 3.32 -36.12 -11.42
CA LEU A 441 2.37 -35.03 -11.70
C LEU A 441 1.86 -34.33 -10.43
N SER A 442 1.56 -35.11 -9.39
CA SER A 442 1.06 -34.61 -8.10
C SER A 442 2.18 -33.95 -7.29
N LEU A 443 3.41 -34.48 -7.34
CA LEU A 443 4.61 -33.87 -6.76
C LEU A 443 4.97 -32.57 -7.49
N THR A 444 4.81 -32.49 -8.81
CA THR A 444 5.06 -31.23 -9.55
C THR A 444 4.05 -30.16 -9.13
N ALA A 445 2.77 -30.51 -8.97
CA ALA A 445 1.74 -29.59 -8.45
C ALA A 445 1.96 -29.22 -6.97
N HIS A 446 2.40 -30.16 -6.13
CA HIS A 446 2.72 -29.90 -4.71
C HIS A 446 3.99 -29.06 -4.54
N PHE A 447 5.05 -29.30 -5.32
CA PHE A 447 6.25 -28.47 -5.31
C PHE A 447 5.98 -27.07 -5.86
N TYR A 448 5.05 -26.91 -6.81
CA TYR A 448 4.64 -25.60 -7.34
C TYR A 448 3.91 -24.74 -6.29
N PHE A 449 3.12 -25.35 -5.39
CA PHE A 449 2.52 -24.64 -4.26
C PHE A 449 3.53 -24.19 -3.19
N ILE A 450 4.69 -24.85 -3.11
CA ILE A 450 5.71 -24.60 -2.07
C ILE A 450 6.78 -23.61 -2.55
N ILE A 451 6.99 -23.44 -3.86
CA ILE A 451 8.05 -22.61 -4.45
C ILE A 451 7.47 -21.56 -5.40
N MET A 452 6.43 -20.84 -4.96
CA MET A 452 6.11 -19.56 -5.59
C MET A 452 7.26 -18.58 -5.29
N PRO A 453 7.85 -17.90 -6.29
CA PRO A 453 8.42 -16.59 -6.01
C PRO A 453 7.22 -15.69 -5.72
N GLY A 454 6.89 -15.52 -4.43
CA GLY A 454 6.26 -14.28 -4.03
C GLY A 454 7.08 -13.14 -4.61
N VAL A 455 6.42 -12.09 -5.09
CA VAL A 455 7.10 -10.83 -5.44
C VAL A 455 8.13 -10.60 -4.34
N VAL A 456 9.43 -10.57 -4.69
CA VAL A 456 10.44 -10.11 -3.74
C VAL A 456 10.19 -8.62 -3.62
N VAL A 457 9.18 -8.27 -2.84
CA VAL A 457 9.01 -6.94 -2.32
C VAL A 457 10.24 -6.78 -1.44
N GLY A 458 11.16 -5.92 -1.86
CA GLY A 458 12.35 -5.63 -1.07
C GLY A 458 11.95 -5.23 0.35
N PRO A 459 12.86 -5.33 1.33
CA PRO A 459 12.57 -4.98 2.71
C PRO A 459 11.82 -3.64 2.83
N ARG A 460 10.66 -3.64 3.50
CA ARG A 460 9.78 -2.47 3.64
C ARG A 460 9.83 -1.90 5.05
N THR A 461 9.69 -0.58 5.14
CA THR A 461 9.44 0.10 6.42
C THR A 461 8.01 -0.14 6.90
N LEU A 462 7.73 0.16 8.17
CA LEU A 462 6.38 0.14 8.74
C LEU A 462 5.44 1.05 7.93
N TYR A 463 5.90 2.26 7.58
CA TYR A 463 5.13 3.21 6.77
C TYR A 463 4.79 2.62 5.39
N ASP A 464 5.76 2.03 4.69
CA ASP A 464 5.54 1.46 3.35
C ASP A 464 4.50 0.33 3.38
N LYS A 465 4.53 -0.52 4.42
CA LYS A 465 3.55 -1.59 4.61
C LYS A 465 2.14 -1.02 4.77
N VAL A 466 1.96 -0.07 5.69
CA VAL A 466 0.64 0.52 5.95
C VAL A 466 0.14 1.31 4.75
N LEU A 467 0.96 2.14 4.11
CA LEU A 467 0.56 2.90 2.93
C LEU A 467 0.10 1.98 1.79
N GLN A 468 0.87 0.92 1.51
CA GLN A 468 0.56 -0.02 0.44
C GLN A 468 -0.73 -0.81 0.72
N ASP A 469 -0.95 -1.22 1.97
CA ASP A 469 -2.19 -1.90 2.38
C ASP A 469 -3.43 -1.02 2.21
N HIS A 470 -3.27 0.31 2.17
CA HIS A 470 -4.36 1.29 2.10
C HIS A 470 -4.50 2.02 0.76
N THR A 471 -3.69 1.66 -0.25
CA THR A 471 -3.78 2.27 -1.57
C THR A 471 -4.96 1.66 -2.36
N VAL A 472 -5.94 2.49 -2.68
CA VAL A 472 -7.11 2.16 -3.53
C VAL A 472 -6.71 2.22 -5.01
N ASP A 473 -5.96 3.26 -5.38
CA ASP A 473 -5.48 3.49 -6.74
C ASP A 473 -4.17 4.29 -6.72
N GLU A 474 -3.30 4.05 -7.70
CA GLU A 474 -2.04 4.78 -7.86
C GLU A 474 -1.91 5.25 -9.30
N ASN A 475 -1.68 6.56 -9.48
CA ASN A 475 -1.47 7.16 -10.79
C ASN A 475 -0.01 7.01 -11.24
N GLU A 476 0.25 7.07 -12.55
CA GLU A 476 1.60 6.94 -13.13
C GLU A 476 2.62 7.96 -12.58
N ASN A 477 2.15 9.09 -12.04
CA ASN A 477 2.96 10.13 -11.42
C ASN A 477 3.26 9.90 -9.93
N GLY A 478 2.88 8.74 -9.37
CA GLY A 478 3.09 8.38 -7.96
C GLY A 478 2.06 8.95 -6.97
N THR A 479 1.00 9.60 -7.46
CA THR A 479 -0.11 10.05 -6.61
C THR A 479 -0.97 8.86 -6.20
N ASN A 480 -1.22 8.69 -4.91
CA ASN A 480 -1.99 7.59 -4.35
C ASN A 480 -3.36 8.09 -3.87
N LEU A 481 -4.43 7.39 -4.25
CA LEU A 481 -5.71 7.48 -3.57
C LEU A 481 -5.71 6.46 -2.44
N ILE A 482 -5.67 6.92 -1.19
CA ILE A 482 -5.66 6.05 -0.02
C ILE A 482 -7.04 5.97 0.62
N TYR A 483 -7.37 4.80 1.15
CA TYR A 483 -8.55 4.60 1.96
C TYR A 483 -8.30 5.03 3.40
N ILE A 484 -9.32 5.58 4.06
CA ILE A 484 -9.27 6.05 5.45
C ILE A 484 -10.12 5.14 6.34
N ASP A 485 -9.52 4.45 7.31
CA ASP A 485 -10.26 3.49 8.15
C ASP A 485 -11.07 4.14 9.25
N ARG A 486 -10.56 5.25 9.77
CA ARG A 486 -11.04 5.90 10.99
C ARG A 486 -10.99 7.40 10.81
N HIS A 487 -12.14 8.04 10.98
CA HIS A 487 -12.28 9.49 10.93
C HIS A 487 -12.72 10.00 12.29
N LEU A 488 -11.92 10.87 12.90
CA LEU A 488 -12.26 11.57 14.13
C LEU A 488 -12.73 13.00 13.79
N VAL A 489 -13.74 13.48 14.49
CA VAL A 489 -14.37 14.78 14.22
C VAL A 489 -14.61 15.56 15.51
N HIS A 490 -14.41 16.88 15.48
CA HIS A 490 -14.62 17.80 16.60
C HIS A 490 -15.23 19.14 16.12
N GLU A 491 -15.65 20.01 17.04
CA GLU A 491 -16.51 21.17 16.73
C GLU A 491 -15.86 22.30 15.92
N VAL A 492 -14.53 22.38 15.85
CA VAL A 492 -13.85 23.56 15.30
C VAL A 492 -13.71 23.51 13.78
N THR A 493 -13.42 22.33 13.23
CA THR A 493 -13.05 22.16 11.82
C THR A 493 -14.13 21.48 10.97
N SER A 494 -15.18 20.97 11.60
CA SER A 494 -16.25 20.20 10.96
C SER A 494 -17.49 20.99 10.51
N PRO A 495 -17.89 22.13 11.10
CA PRO A 495 -19.12 22.82 10.69
C PRO A 495 -19.17 23.12 9.19
N GLN A 496 -18.07 23.65 8.63
CA GLN A 496 -17.95 24.01 7.22
C GLN A 496 -17.84 22.79 6.30
N ALA A 497 -17.33 21.66 6.79
CA ALA A 497 -17.30 20.40 6.04
C ALA A 497 -18.71 19.83 5.88
N PHE A 498 -19.50 19.78 6.98
CA PHE A 498 -20.90 19.35 6.91
C PHE A 498 -21.77 20.31 6.09
N GLU A 499 -21.49 21.62 6.13
CA GLU A 499 -22.13 22.58 5.25
C GLU A 499 -21.81 22.30 3.77
N GLY A 500 -20.55 22.03 3.42
CA GLY A 500 -20.14 21.66 2.08
C GLY A 500 -20.88 20.42 1.57
N LEU A 501 -20.99 19.37 2.39
CA LEU A 501 -21.80 18.20 2.08
C LEU A 501 -23.26 18.56 1.78
N ARG A 502 -23.90 19.39 2.62
CA ARG A 502 -25.28 19.82 2.40
C ARG A 502 -25.45 20.58 1.10
N ASN A 503 -24.57 21.56 0.85
CA ASN A 503 -24.61 22.39 -0.35
C ASN A 503 -24.41 21.57 -1.63
N ALA A 504 -23.58 20.54 -1.56
CA ALA A 504 -23.34 19.60 -2.67
C ALA A 504 -24.35 18.44 -2.74
N GLY A 505 -25.32 18.35 -1.83
CA GLY A 505 -26.28 17.24 -1.76
C GLY A 505 -25.66 15.88 -1.43
N ARG A 506 -24.54 15.86 -0.70
CA ARG A 506 -23.76 14.65 -0.33
C ARG A 506 -24.12 14.14 1.07
N GLY A 507 -24.07 12.81 1.22
CA GLY A 507 -24.17 12.12 2.51
C GLY A 507 -22.79 11.81 3.11
N VAL A 508 -22.79 11.29 4.34
CA VAL A 508 -21.59 10.69 4.94
C VAL A 508 -21.50 9.23 4.49
N ARG A 509 -20.38 8.84 3.86
CA ARG A 509 -20.18 7.49 3.29
C ARG A 509 -20.15 6.41 4.37
N ARG A 510 -19.34 6.59 5.41
CA ARG A 510 -19.11 5.62 6.49
C ARG A 510 -19.35 6.22 7.89
N PRO A 511 -20.63 6.41 8.28
CA PRO A 511 -20.97 6.83 9.64
C PRO A 511 -20.39 5.90 10.72
N ASP A 512 -20.26 4.61 10.42
CA ASP A 512 -19.71 3.57 11.29
C ASP A 512 -18.19 3.72 11.56
N CYS A 513 -17.48 4.42 10.67
CA CYS A 513 -16.05 4.73 10.81
C CYS A 513 -15.80 6.18 11.27
N THR A 514 -16.84 6.91 11.66
CA THR A 514 -16.74 8.31 12.09
C THR A 514 -17.10 8.47 13.57
N LEU A 515 -16.16 8.94 14.38
CA LEU A 515 -16.34 9.17 15.81
C LEU A 515 -16.18 10.66 16.14
N VAL A 516 -17.17 11.21 16.83
CA VAL A 516 -17.30 12.64 17.12
C VAL A 516 -17.15 12.90 18.62
N THR A 517 -16.48 13.99 18.99
CA THR A 517 -16.48 14.53 20.36
C THR A 517 -16.42 16.05 20.35
N THR A 518 -16.50 16.66 21.52
CA THR A 518 -16.25 18.10 21.69
C THR A 518 -15.23 18.35 22.78
N ASP A 519 -14.20 19.15 22.50
CA ASP A 519 -13.03 19.27 23.37
C ASP A 519 -12.27 20.61 23.33
N HIS A 520 -12.37 21.44 22.28
CA HIS A 520 -11.61 22.71 22.18
C HIS A 520 -12.33 23.90 22.82
N ASN A 521 -13.63 24.06 22.51
CA ASN A 521 -14.47 25.20 22.92
C ASN A 521 -15.15 25.01 24.28
N VAL A 522 -15.10 23.80 24.83
CA VAL A 522 -15.84 23.47 26.05
C VAL A 522 -15.06 23.91 27.31
N PRO A 523 -15.70 24.60 28.26
CA PRO A 523 -15.09 24.92 29.54
C PRO A 523 -14.70 23.66 30.33
N THR A 524 -13.55 23.71 31.01
CA THR A 524 -13.12 22.64 31.95
C THR A 524 -13.60 22.84 33.38
N THR A 525 -14.52 23.78 33.59
CA THR A 525 -15.19 24.00 34.88
C THR A 525 -16.13 22.83 35.22
N PRO A 526 -16.43 22.59 36.52
CA PRO A 526 -17.25 21.46 36.95
C PRO A 526 -18.59 21.36 36.21
N ARG A 527 -18.95 20.14 35.79
CA ARG A 527 -20.19 19.86 35.03
C ARG A 527 -21.37 19.41 35.90
N LYS A 528 -21.31 19.59 37.22
CA LYS A 528 -22.36 19.11 38.16
C LYS A 528 -23.77 19.58 37.82
N ASN A 529 -23.91 20.78 37.23
CA ASN A 529 -25.18 21.38 36.84
C ASN A 529 -25.38 21.39 35.31
N PHE A 530 -24.67 20.53 34.57
CA PHE A 530 -24.79 20.45 33.12
C PHE A 530 -26.16 19.89 32.73
N LYS A 531 -26.93 20.67 31.95
CA LYS A 531 -28.22 20.25 31.36
C LYS A 531 -28.09 19.99 29.86
N ASN A 532 -27.51 20.94 29.13
CA ASN A 532 -27.24 20.86 27.70
C ASN A 532 -26.11 21.84 27.33
N VAL A 533 -25.56 21.68 26.13
CA VAL A 533 -24.46 22.51 25.59
C VAL A 533 -24.87 23.98 25.51
N ALA A 534 -26.09 24.28 25.06
CA ALA A 534 -26.57 25.64 24.86
C ALA A 534 -26.61 26.48 26.14
N GLN A 535 -26.86 25.85 27.30
CA GLN A 535 -26.86 26.53 28.59
C GLN A 535 -25.50 26.51 29.28
N PHE A 536 -24.63 25.54 28.98
CA PHE A 536 -23.33 25.39 29.63
C PHE A 536 -22.26 26.30 29.01
N VAL A 537 -22.18 26.34 27.68
CA VAL A 537 -21.21 27.17 26.95
C VAL A 537 -21.74 28.61 26.88
N GLN A 538 -21.15 29.49 27.70
CA GLN A 538 -21.63 30.87 27.84
C GLN A 538 -21.28 31.74 26.63
N GLU A 539 -20.09 31.55 26.05
CA GLU A 539 -19.62 32.35 24.92
C GLU A 539 -20.36 31.97 23.63
N ASP A 540 -20.94 32.97 22.97
CA ASP A 540 -21.89 32.80 21.87
C ASP A 540 -21.31 32.03 20.66
N ASP A 541 -20.10 32.38 20.22
CA ASP A 541 -19.47 31.73 19.06
C ASP A 541 -19.08 30.27 19.38
N SER A 542 -18.49 30.03 20.56
CA SER A 542 -18.17 28.68 21.04
C SER A 542 -19.43 27.83 21.20
N ARG A 543 -20.52 28.41 21.72
CA ARG A 543 -21.82 27.73 21.84
C ARG A 543 -22.37 27.35 20.47
N THR A 544 -22.32 28.29 19.52
CA THR A 544 -22.77 28.07 18.14
C THR A 544 -22.05 26.88 17.50
N GLN A 545 -20.72 26.78 17.62
CA GLN A 545 -19.96 25.65 17.09
C GLN A 545 -20.35 24.31 17.73
N CYS A 546 -20.43 24.25 19.06
CA CYS A 546 -20.79 23.01 19.76
C CYS A 546 -22.24 22.57 19.44
N VAL A 547 -23.21 23.49 19.40
CA VAL A 547 -24.61 23.17 19.05
C VAL A 547 -24.71 22.72 17.59
N THR A 548 -24.02 23.41 16.67
CA THR A 548 -23.98 23.03 15.25
C THR A 548 -23.40 21.62 15.07
N LEU A 549 -22.39 21.24 15.87
CA LEU A 549 -21.86 19.88 15.87
C LEU A 549 -22.93 18.86 16.31
N GLU A 550 -23.68 19.13 17.38
CA GLU A 550 -24.76 18.24 17.85
C GLU A 550 -25.86 18.06 16.80
N ASP A 551 -26.22 19.12 16.08
CA ASP A 551 -27.20 19.07 15.00
C ASP A 551 -26.69 18.24 13.81
N ASN A 552 -25.41 18.41 13.44
CA ASN A 552 -24.78 17.61 12.38
C ASN A 552 -24.69 16.12 12.77
N VAL A 553 -24.32 15.82 14.02
CA VAL A 553 -24.29 14.46 14.56
C VAL A 553 -25.64 13.78 14.42
N LYS A 554 -26.73 14.46 14.83
CA LYS A 554 -28.10 13.94 14.70
C LYS A 554 -28.48 13.74 13.25
N ARG A 555 -28.19 14.72 12.39
CA ARG A 555 -28.56 14.69 10.96
C ARG A 555 -27.93 13.54 10.20
N TYR A 556 -26.67 13.22 10.50
CA TYR A 556 -25.90 12.20 9.77
C TYR A 556 -25.75 10.88 10.55
N ASN A 557 -26.42 10.76 11.71
CA ASN A 557 -26.40 9.57 12.57
C ASN A 557 -24.98 9.11 12.92
N LEU A 558 -24.18 10.03 13.47
CA LEU A 558 -22.78 9.79 13.83
C LEU A 558 -22.63 9.36 15.29
N THR A 559 -21.61 8.53 15.57
CA THR A 559 -21.27 8.18 16.97
C THR A 559 -20.68 9.41 17.66
N TYR A 560 -21.25 9.83 18.79
CA TYR A 560 -20.86 11.05 19.48
C TYR A 560 -20.67 10.84 20.98
N PHE A 561 -19.51 11.26 21.49
CA PHE A 561 -19.24 11.39 22.92
C PHE A 561 -19.32 12.86 23.33
N GLY A 562 -20.55 13.34 23.55
CA GLY A 562 -20.84 14.69 24.00
C GLY A 562 -20.60 14.91 25.48
N LEU A 563 -20.78 16.15 25.95
CA LEU A 563 -20.45 16.56 27.32
C LEU A 563 -21.15 15.78 28.45
N GLY A 564 -22.29 15.16 28.16
CA GLY A 564 -23.02 14.28 29.09
C GLY A 564 -22.53 12.82 29.13
N ASP A 565 -21.67 12.41 28.19
CA ASP A 565 -21.13 11.05 28.15
C ASP A 565 -19.85 10.94 29.00
N LYS A 566 -19.77 9.89 29.84
CA LYS A 566 -18.59 9.60 30.67
C LYS A 566 -17.31 9.37 29.88
N ARG A 567 -17.41 9.05 28.59
CA ARG A 567 -16.30 8.79 27.67
C ARG A 567 -15.79 10.05 26.98
N GLN A 568 -16.49 11.17 27.11
CA GLN A 568 -16.07 12.42 26.49
C GLN A 568 -14.66 12.80 26.93
N GLY A 569 -13.89 13.35 26.00
CA GLY A 569 -12.52 13.76 26.25
C GLY A 569 -11.89 14.36 25.00
N ILE A 570 -10.59 14.60 25.09
CA ILE A 570 -9.80 15.09 23.97
C ILE A 570 -9.81 14.05 22.86
N VAL A 571 -10.02 14.50 21.62
CA VAL A 571 -10.25 13.63 20.45
C VAL A 571 -9.17 12.54 20.27
N HIS A 572 -7.91 12.88 20.53
CA HIS A 572 -6.76 11.96 20.40
C HIS A 572 -6.58 10.98 21.58
N ILE A 573 -7.36 11.13 22.64
CA ILE A 573 -7.36 10.26 23.82
C ILE A 573 -8.52 9.27 23.75
N ILE A 574 -9.71 9.73 23.34
CA ILE A 574 -10.89 8.87 23.30
C ILE A 574 -10.75 7.71 22.30
N GLY A 575 -10.09 7.93 21.15
CA GLY A 575 -9.91 6.90 20.13
C GLY A 575 -9.18 5.66 20.68
N PRO A 576 -7.95 5.82 21.22
CA PRO A 576 -7.21 4.75 21.88
C PRO A 576 -7.96 4.10 23.04
N GLU A 577 -8.63 4.88 23.90
CA GLU A 577 -9.36 4.35 25.06
C GLU A 577 -10.52 3.42 24.68
N GLN A 578 -11.15 3.67 23.53
CA GLN A 578 -12.22 2.83 23.03
C GLN A 578 -11.72 1.65 22.16
N GLY A 579 -10.45 1.63 21.77
CA GLY A 579 -9.94 0.68 20.76
C GLY A 579 -10.36 1.05 19.34
N PHE A 580 -10.74 2.31 19.10
CA PHE A 580 -11.02 2.83 17.75
C PHE A 580 -9.73 2.93 16.92
N THR A 581 -8.63 3.24 17.60
CA THR A 581 -7.27 3.20 17.05
C THR A 581 -6.71 1.78 17.14
N LEU A 582 -6.41 1.19 15.99
CA LEU A 582 -5.85 -0.16 15.89
C LEU A 582 -4.54 -0.14 15.06
N PRO A 583 -3.63 -1.11 15.25
CA PRO A 583 -2.42 -1.18 14.46
C PRO A 583 -2.70 -1.43 12.99
N GLY A 584 -1.92 -0.78 12.13
CA GLY A 584 -2.02 -0.88 10.68
C GLY A 584 -3.13 -0.03 10.06
N THR A 585 -3.94 0.69 10.83
CA THR A 585 -5.01 1.52 10.25
C THR A 585 -4.52 2.87 9.76
N THR A 586 -5.26 3.48 8.85
CA THR A 586 -5.21 4.90 8.51
C THR A 586 -6.21 5.69 9.37
N VAL A 587 -5.74 6.76 10.03
CA VAL A 587 -6.57 7.58 10.94
C VAL A 587 -6.40 9.06 10.64
N VAL A 588 -7.49 9.79 10.43
CA VAL A 588 -7.45 11.23 10.15
C VAL A 588 -8.42 12.00 11.03
N CYS A 589 -8.11 13.28 11.25
CA CYS A 589 -8.96 14.25 11.93
C CYS A 589 -8.62 15.65 11.41
N GLY A 590 -9.57 16.58 11.50
CA GLY A 590 -9.34 18.01 11.32
C GLY A 590 -8.39 18.66 12.34
N ASP A 591 -7.54 17.88 13.03
CA ASP A 591 -6.60 18.30 14.06
C ASP A 591 -5.20 17.75 13.75
N SER A 592 -4.18 18.59 13.88
CA SER A 592 -2.79 18.23 13.56
C SER A 592 -2.27 17.06 14.40
N HIS A 593 -2.66 16.96 15.68
CA HIS A 593 -2.11 16.00 16.64
C HIS A 593 -2.68 14.58 16.50
N THR A 594 -3.40 14.30 15.41
CA THR A 594 -3.83 12.96 15.00
C THR A 594 -2.66 11.99 14.89
N SER A 595 -1.44 12.49 14.67
CA SER A 595 -0.21 11.71 14.74
C SER A 595 -0.05 10.89 16.03
N THR A 596 -0.72 11.27 17.13
CA THR A 596 -0.80 10.49 18.38
C THR A 596 -1.11 9.01 18.13
N HIS A 597 -2.02 8.72 17.21
CA HIS A 597 -2.48 7.36 16.93
C HIS A 597 -1.40 6.49 16.26
N GLY A 598 -0.36 7.08 15.68
CA GLY A 598 0.75 6.33 15.10
C GLY A 598 1.60 5.58 16.12
N ALA A 599 1.43 5.85 17.43
CA ALA A 599 1.99 5.03 18.50
C ALA A 599 1.54 3.55 18.46
N PHE A 600 0.44 3.27 17.75
CA PHE A 600 -0.09 1.92 17.53
C PHE A 600 0.43 1.29 16.23
N GLY A 601 1.31 1.96 15.47
CA GLY A 601 1.68 1.57 14.11
C GLY A 601 0.61 1.91 13.08
N ALA A 602 -0.26 2.87 13.38
CA ALA A 602 -1.24 3.43 12.45
C ALA A 602 -0.62 4.57 11.61
N LEU A 603 -1.02 4.70 10.35
CA LEU A 603 -0.70 5.88 9.56
C LEU A 603 -1.71 6.97 9.89
N ALA A 604 -1.35 7.85 10.83
CA ALA A 604 -2.26 8.83 11.38
C ALA A 604 -1.74 10.26 11.21
N PHE A 605 -2.56 11.14 10.63
CA PHE A 605 -2.16 12.51 10.33
C PHE A 605 -3.35 13.47 10.30
N GLY A 606 -3.08 14.75 10.60
CA GLY A 606 -4.08 15.80 10.56
C GLY A 606 -4.38 16.27 9.13
N ILE A 607 -5.62 16.69 8.90
CA ILE A 607 -6.12 17.14 7.60
C ILE A 607 -6.85 18.48 7.71
N GLY A 608 -7.03 19.18 6.58
CA GLY A 608 -7.82 20.41 6.50
C GLY A 608 -9.34 20.16 6.54
N THR A 609 -10.13 21.21 6.68
CA THR A 609 -11.60 21.15 6.67
C THR A 609 -12.18 20.66 5.33
N SER A 610 -11.59 21.04 4.19
CA SER A 610 -11.96 20.53 2.86
C SER A 610 -11.62 19.06 2.70
N GLU A 611 -10.56 18.58 3.35
CA GLU A 611 -10.24 17.15 3.39
C GLU A 611 -11.15 16.39 4.36
N VAL A 612 -11.60 17.00 5.46
CA VAL A 612 -12.65 16.45 6.34
C VAL A 612 -13.93 16.22 5.52
N GLU A 613 -14.33 17.20 4.70
CA GLU A 613 -15.45 17.06 3.77
C GLU A 613 -15.24 15.91 2.78
N HIS A 614 -14.04 15.82 2.19
CA HIS A 614 -13.67 14.75 1.26
C HIS A 614 -13.80 13.37 1.94
N VAL A 615 -13.22 13.16 3.11
CA VAL A 615 -13.29 11.88 3.83
C VAL A 615 -14.73 11.55 4.21
N LEU A 616 -15.53 12.52 4.67
CA LEU A 616 -16.95 12.27 4.94
C LEU A 616 -17.69 11.82 3.68
N ALA A 617 -17.38 12.38 2.51
CA ALA A 617 -18.06 12.06 1.25
C ALA A 617 -17.59 10.73 0.62
N THR A 618 -16.31 10.37 0.70
CA THR A 618 -15.71 9.28 -0.09
C THR A 618 -14.97 8.24 0.74
N GLN A 619 -14.65 8.53 1.99
CA GLN A 619 -13.77 7.73 2.86
C GLN A 619 -12.35 7.54 2.31
N THR A 620 -11.90 8.43 1.44
CA THR A 620 -10.58 8.38 0.81
C THR A 620 -9.89 9.74 0.82
N LEU A 621 -8.57 9.74 0.59
CA LEU A 621 -7.78 10.95 0.37
C LEU A 621 -6.73 10.73 -0.71
N THR A 622 -6.52 11.76 -1.53
CA THR A 622 -5.41 11.79 -2.48
C THR A 622 -4.15 12.29 -1.78
N THR A 623 -3.07 11.51 -1.82
CA THR A 623 -1.79 11.86 -1.20
C THR A 623 -0.60 11.47 -2.07
N GLN A 624 0.52 12.16 -1.86
CA GLN A 624 1.83 11.73 -2.34
C GLN A 624 2.50 10.85 -1.28
N ARG A 625 3.39 9.96 -1.72
CA ARG A 625 4.23 9.18 -0.81
C ARG A 625 5.20 10.09 -0.07
N SER A 626 5.27 9.94 1.25
CA SER A 626 6.20 10.67 2.11
C SER A 626 7.54 9.94 2.17
N LYS A 627 8.61 10.68 2.51
CA LYS A 627 9.92 10.08 2.80
C LYS A 627 9.88 9.30 4.12
N ASN A 628 10.72 8.28 4.23
CA ASN A 628 10.91 7.49 5.45
C ASN A 628 12.02 8.10 6.31
N MET A 629 11.70 8.55 7.52
CA MET A 629 12.67 9.05 8.49
C MET A 629 12.74 8.13 9.70
N LYS A 630 13.93 7.67 10.08
CA LYS A 630 14.16 6.86 11.29
C LYS A 630 14.70 7.73 12.42
N VAL A 631 14.06 7.70 13.58
CA VAL A 631 14.60 8.27 14.83
C VAL A 631 14.81 7.13 15.81
N GLN A 632 16.07 6.74 15.99
CA GLN A 632 16.48 5.63 16.83
C GLN A 632 17.05 6.15 18.16
N VAL A 633 16.44 5.74 19.27
CA VAL A 633 16.89 6.08 20.63
C VAL A 633 17.23 4.82 21.42
N ASP A 634 18.52 4.61 21.68
CA ASP A 634 19.04 3.42 22.36
C ASP A 634 19.67 3.74 23.71
N GLY A 635 19.70 2.76 24.61
CA GLY A 635 20.19 2.91 25.98
C GLY A 635 19.08 3.02 27.03
N GLN A 636 19.47 3.41 28.25
CA GLN A 636 18.57 3.63 29.38
C GLN A 636 18.42 5.12 29.66
N LEU A 637 17.18 5.56 29.89
CA LEU A 637 16.89 6.96 30.24
C LEU A 637 17.40 7.29 31.64
N ALA A 638 17.97 8.48 31.80
CA ALA A 638 18.39 8.98 33.10
C ALA A 638 17.19 9.21 34.05
N PRO A 639 17.38 9.17 35.38
CA PRO A 639 16.33 9.49 36.33
C PRO A 639 15.68 10.86 36.04
N GLY A 640 14.35 10.92 36.10
CA GLY A 640 13.59 12.15 35.85
C GLY A 640 13.33 12.47 34.37
N VAL A 641 13.83 11.66 33.44
CA VAL A 641 13.60 11.79 31.99
C VAL A 641 12.40 10.95 31.58
N SER A 642 11.47 11.53 30.82
CA SER A 642 10.29 10.84 30.27
C SER A 642 10.17 10.98 28.75
N SER A 643 9.11 10.42 28.16
CA SER A 643 8.79 10.54 26.73
C SER A 643 8.76 11.98 26.23
N LYS A 644 8.28 12.91 27.06
CA LYS A 644 8.22 14.34 26.73
C LYS A 644 9.62 14.93 26.56
N ASP A 645 10.56 14.54 27.40
CA ASP A 645 11.95 14.98 27.31
C ASP A 645 12.63 14.40 26.06
N ILE A 646 12.35 13.14 25.72
CA ILE A 646 12.85 12.50 24.49
C ILE A 646 12.40 13.30 23.26
N ILE A 647 11.09 13.55 23.12
CA ILE A 647 10.59 14.20 21.91
C ILE A 647 10.98 15.67 21.82
N LEU A 648 11.05 16.40 22.95
CA LEU A 648 11.60 17.77 22.96
C LEU A 648 13.08 17.76 22.56
N TYR A 649 13.87 16.82 23.06
CA TYR A 649 15.27 16.67 22.65
C TYR A 649 15.41 16.37 21.15
N VAL A 650 14.60 15.45 20.62
CA VAL A 650 14.56 15.15 19.17
C VAL A 650 14.24 16.40 18.36
N ILE A 651 13.19 17.15 18.73
CA ILE A 651 12.79 18.39 18.02
C ILE A 651 13.89 19.46 18.15
N GLY A 652 14.58 19.55 19.29
CA GLY A 652 15.73 20.42 19.45
C GLY A 652 16.91 20.08 18.52
N GLN A 653 17.08 18.81 18.17
CA GLN A 653 18.12 18.35 17.23
C GLN A 653 17.73 18.57 15.77
N ILE A 654 16.51 18.20 15.38
CA ILE A 654 16.08 18.23 13.97
C ILE A 654 15.43 19.56 13.57
N GLY A 655 14.98 20.36 14.54
CA GLY A 655 14.21 21.60 14.32
C GLY A 655 12.75 21.36 13.93
N THR A 656 11.97 22.43 13.85
CA THR A 656 10.54 22.38 13.49
C THR A 656 10.24 22.07 12.02
N ALA A 657 11.28 22.01 11.18
CA ALA A 657 11.18 21.63 9.77
C ALA A 657 11.97 20.34 9.44
N GLY A 658 12.54 19.66 10.44
CA GLY A 658 13.44 18.52 10.23
C GLY A 658 12.76 17.32 9.60
N GLY A 659 11.45 17.13 9.86
CA GLY A 659 10.64 16.04 9.33
C GLY A 659 9.76 16.41 8.12
N THR A 660 9.84 17.63 7.57
CA THR A 660 8.91 18.08 6.51
C THR A 660 8.90 17.15 5.30
N GLY A 661 7.71 16.70 4.88
CA GLY A 661 7.53 15.73 3.80
C GLY A 661 7.92 14.29 4.15
N ALA A 662 8.17 13.98 5.43
CA ALA A 662 8.52 12.65 5.91
C ALA A 662 7.54 12.11 6.96
N VAL A 663 7.51 10.79 7.10
CA VAL A 663 6.93 10.08 8.24
C VAL A 663 8.08 9.58 9.11
N ILE A 664 8.01 9.89 10.42
CA ILE A 664 9.02 9.47 11.39
C ILE A 664 8.65 8.10 11.95
N GLU A 665 9.54 7.12 11.84
CA GLU A 665 9.49 5.88 12.60
C GLU A 665 10.40 6.00 13.83
N PHE A 666 9.80 5.95 15.02
CA PHE A 666 10.52 5.96 16.30
C PHE A 666 10.86 4.54 16.72
N CYS A 667 12.15 4.26 16.92
CA CYS A 667 12.66 2.93 17.28
C CYS A 667 13.83 2.99 18.27
N GLY A 668 14.45 1.84 18.55
CA GLY A 668 15.52 1.71 19.55
C GLY A 668 15.04 1.21 20.92
N SER A 669 15.98 0.84 21.78
CA SER A 669 15.69 0.19 23.07
C SER A 669 14.94 1.08 24.05
N ALA A 670 15.20 2.40 24.03
CA ALA A 670 14.51 3.34 24.89
C ALA A 670 13.03 3.45 24.49
N ILE A 671 12.74 3.57 23.19
CA ILE A 671 11.37 3.64 22.66
C ILE A 671 10.59 2.36 22.94
N ARG A 672 11.19 1.17 22.71
CA ARG A 672 10.56 -0.12 23.05
C ARG A 672 10.25 -0.26 24.54
N GLY A 673 11.05 0.36 25.40
CA GLY A 673 10.86 0.36 26.85
C GLY A 673 9.73 1.27 27.36
N LEU A 674 9.11 2.08 26.50
CA LEU A 674 8.03 2.98 26.85
C LEU A 674 6.66 2.28 26.91
N SER A 675 5.79 2.75 27.80
CA SER A 675 4.34 2.45 27.81
C SER A 675 3.65 2.95 26.54
N MET A 676 2.42 2.50 26.30
CA MET A 676 1.64 3.00 25.16
C MET A 676 1.33 4.49 25.27
N GLU A 677 1.01 4.96 26.47
CA GLU A 677 0.77 6.36 26.78
C GLU A 677 2.01 7.23 26.50
N ALA A 678 3.20 6.76 26.86
CA ALA A 678 4.44 7.45 26.58
C ALA A 678 4.77 7.48 25.07
N ARG A 679 4.51 6.38 24.33
CA ARG A 679 4.64 6.33 22.87
C ARG A 679 3.68 7.31 22.19
N MET A 680 2.44 7.41 22.68
CA MET A 680 1.45 8.37 22.20
C MET A 680 1.93 9.82 22.38
N SER A 681 2.60 10.17 23.49
CA SER A 681 3.19 11.50 23.67
C SER A 681 4.29 11.82 22.65
N ILE A 682 5.11 10.83 22.27
CA ILE A 682 6.16 11.00 21.25
C ILE A 682 5.55 11.20 19.87
N CYS A 683 4.64 10.32 19.47
CA CYS A 683 3.98 10.42 18.16
C CYS A 683 3.12 11.68 18.04
N ASN A 684 2.49 12.15 19.13
CA ASN A 684 1.76 13.42 19.17
C ASN A 684 2.63 14.57 18.68
N MET A 685 3.86 14.68 19.20
CA MET A 685 4.75 15.80 18.91
C MET A 685 5.62 15.62 17.65
N SER A 686 5.37 14.58 16.82
CA SER A 686 6.05 14.46 15.52
C SER A 686 5.78 15.66 14.61
N ILE A 687 4.58 16.25 14.71
CA ILE A 687 4.17 17.44 13.96
C ILE A 687 5.00 18.66 14.35
N GLU A 688 5.36 18.80 15.62
CA GLU A 688 6.24 19.89 16.07
C GLU A 688 7.68 19.72 15.56
N GLY A 689 8.09 18.51 15.17
CA GLY A 689 9.30 18.26 14.38
C GLY A 689 9.13 18.47 12.86
N GLY A 690 7.94 18.89 12.42
CA GLY A 690 7.60 19.14 11.02
C GLY A 690 7.18 17.91 10.22
N ALA A 691 7.12 16.72 10.84
CA ALA A 691 6.75 15.49 10.16
C ALA A 691 5.26 15.40 9.87
N ARG A 692 4.90 14.66 8.82
CA ARG A 692 3.50 14.37 8.47
C ARG A 692 2.83 13.47 9.51
N ALA A 693 3.57 12.47 9.98
CA ALA A 693 3.13 11.51 10.99
C ALA A 693 4.33 10.94 11.76
N GLY A 694 4.05 10.36 12.93
CA GLY A 694 5.03 9.63 13.74
C GLY A 694 4.50 8.24 14.08
N MET A 695 5.29 7.20 13.84
CA MET A 695 4.88 5.80 13.98
C MET A 695 5.82 5.02 14.92
N VAL A 696 5.25 4.10 15.70
CA VAL A 696 5.99 3.11 16.49
C VAL A 696 5.51 1.72 16.09
N ALA A 697 6.43 0.80 15.84
CA ALA A 697 6.07 -0.58 15.49
C ALA A 697 5.28 -1.24 16.65
N PRO A 698 4.13 -1.87 16.36
CA PRO A 698 3.32 -2.51 17.38
C PRO A 698 4.05 -3.73 17.97
N ASP A 699 3.97 -3.89 19.28
CA ASP A 699 4.56 -4.99 20.02
C ASP A 699 3.63 -5.48 21.13
N GLN A 700 4.13 -6.32 22.04
CA GLN A 700 3.34 -6.87 23.14
C GLN A 700 2.69 -5.77 24.00
N THR A 701 3.38 -4.64 24.23
CA THR A 701 2.85 -3.49 24.98
C THR A 701 1.62 -2.91 24.28
N THR A 702 1.64 -2.87 22.95
CA THR A 702 0.48 -2.46 22.14
C THR A 702 -0.67 -3.43 22.27
N PHE A 703 -0.40 -4.74 22.20
CA PHE A 703 -1.44 -5.77 22.29
C PHE A 703 -2.10 -5.81 23.67
N ASP A 704 -1.31 -5.68 24.73
CA ASP A 704 -1.80 -5.66 26.10
C ASP A 704 -2.69 -4.44 26.36
N TYR A 705 -2.32 -3.26 25.82
CA TYR A 705 -3.15 -2.05 25.93
C TYR A 705 -4.51 -2.19 25.22
N LEU A 706 -4.54 -2.88 24.07
CA LEU A 706 -5.76 -3.09 23.27
C LEU A 706 -6.65 -4.19 23.83
N LYS A 707 -6.11 -5.10 24.64
CA LYS A 707 -6.86 -6.25 25.19
C LYS A 707 -8.03 -5.73 26.04
N GLY A 708 -9.25 -6.12 25.69
CA GLY A 708 -10.46 -5.73 26.41
C GLY A 708 -11.00 -4.33 26.07
N ARG A 709 -10.42 -3.61 25.10
CA ARG A 709 -10.98 -2.33 24.64
C ARG A 709 -12.30 -2.55 23.88
N PRO A 710 -13.31 -1.68 24.06
CA PRO A 710 -14.68 -1.90 23.54
C PRO A 710 -14.79 -2.22 22.05
N LEU A 711 -13.92 -1.62 21.23
CA LEU A 711 -13.90 -1.78 19.77
C LEU A 711 -12.71 -2.59 19.24
N ALA A 712 -11.85 -3.07 20.13
CA ALA A 712 -10.85 -4.05 19.73
C ALA A 712 -11.51 -5.43 19.62
N PRO A 713 -10.93 -6.37 18.85
CA PRO A 713 -11.43 -7.75 18.81
C PRO A 713 -11.51 -8.35 20.20
N ALA A 714 -12.53 -9.17 20.44
CA ALA A 714 -12.70 -9.82 21.73
C ALA A 714 -11.43 -10.64 22.07
N PRO A 715 -10.86 -10.49 23.27
CA PRO A 715 -9.65 -11.21 23.67
C PRO A 715 -9.72 -12.71 23.40
N ASP A 716 -8.62 -13.27 22.90
CA ASP A 716 -8.44 -14.72 22.68
C ASP A 716 -9.38 -15.36 21.61
N SER A 717 -10.24 -14.56 20.98
CA SER A 717 -11.06 -14.97 19.83
C SER A 717 -10.22 -15.31 18.59
N PRO A 718 -10.79 -16.04 17.60
CA PRO A 718 -10.12 -16.27 16.31
C PRO A 718 -9.73 -14.96 15.61
N GLU A 719 -10.57 -13.93 15.74
CA GLU A 719 -10.33 -12.60 15.19
C GLU A 719 -9.16 -11.91 15.89
N TRP A 720 -9.09 -11.94 17.22
CA TRP A 720 -7.95 -11.41 17.98
C TRP A 720 -6.62 -12.07 17.58
N LYS A 721 -6.61 -13.40 17.43
CA LYS A 721 -5.40 -14.14 16.99
C LYS A 721 -4.97 -13.72 15.59
N LYS A 722 -5.93 -13.55 14.67
CA LYS A 722 -5.66 -13.06 13.30
C LYS A 722 -5.17 -11.62 13.31
N ALA A 723 -5.75 -10.76 14.14
CA ALA A 723 -5.36 -9.37 14.32
C ALA A 723 -3.93 -9.25 14.86
N VAL A 724 -3.60 -9.94 15.95
CA VAL A 724 -2.25 -9.96 16.54
C VAL A 724 -1.21 -10.50 15.55
N ALA A 725 -1.56 -11.52 14.76
CA ALA A 725 -0.66 -12.04 13.73
C ALA A 725 -0.36 -10.99 12.64
N TYR A 726 -1.38 -10.26 12.17
CA TYR A 726 -1.21 -9.14 11.24
C TYR A 726 -0.39 -8.01 11.88
N TRP A 727 -0.77 -7.56 13.08
CA TRP A 727 -0.09 -6.48 13.78
C TRP A 727 1.39 -6.78 14.01
N SER A 728 1.72 -8.02 14.40
CA SER A 728 3.11 -8.47 14.59
C SER A 728 3.95 -8.44 13.30
N SER A 729 3.31 -8.47 12.13
CA SER A 729 3.98 -8.42 10.82
C SER A 729 4.33 -7.00 10.37
N LEU A 730 3.77 -5.97 11.01
CA LEU A 730 3.93 -4.56 10.63
C LEU A 730 5.30 -3.98 10.93
N LYS A 731 6.09 -4.61 11.81
CA LYS A 731 7.46 -4.17 12.11
C LYS A 731 8.28 -3.98 10.82
N THR A 732 9.12 -2.96 10.77
CA THR A 732 10.05 -2.77 9.64
C THR A 732 10.87 -4.02 9.36
N ASP A 733 10.98 -4.38 8.08
CA ASP A 733 11.77 -5.52 7.63
C ASP A 733 13.26 -5.25 7.80
N GLU A 734 14.02 -6.31 8.08
CA GLU A 734 15.48 -6.22 8.13
C GLU A 734 16.04 -5.82 6.76
N GLY A 735 16.87 -4.77 6.72
CA GLY A 735 17.43 -4.22 5.47
C GLY A 735 16.54 -3.19 4.77
N ALA A 736 15.42 -2.77 5.35
CA ALA A 736 14.62 -1.66 4.83
C ALA A 736 15.41 -0.35 4.83
N LYS A 737 15.24 0.46 3.79
CA LYS A 737 15.97 1.73 3.62
C LYS A 737 15.14 2.90 4.14
N PHE A 738 15.78 3.76 4.92
CA PHE A 738 15.23 5.06 5.33
C PHE A 738 15.93 6.16 4.54
N ASP A 739 15.18 7.20 4.17
CA ASP A 739 15.70 8.37 3.48
C ASP A 739 16.53 9.26 4.43
N ILE A 740 16.14 9.29 5.71
CA ILE A 740 16.75 10.09 6.77
C ILE A 740 16.92 9.23 8.01
N GLU A 741 18.08 9.28 8.66
CA GLU A 741 18.34 8.57 9.92
C GLU A 741 18.92 9.49 10.98
N VAL A 742 18.34 9.44 12.17
CA VAL A 742 18.78 10.17 13.37
C VAL A 742 18.98 9.16 14.49
N ASN A 743 20.20 9.08 15.02
CA ASN A 743 20.58 8.16 16.08
C ASN A 743 20.92 8.95 17.36
N ILE A 744 20.29 8.59 18.48
CA ILE A 744 20.42 9.28 19.77
C ILE A 744 20.71 8.25 20.87
N ASP A 745 21.68 8.55 21.72
CA ASP A 745 21.91 7.79 22.96
C ASP A 745 21.02 8.37 24.06
N ALA A 746 20.21 7.51 24.69
CA ALA A 746 19.27 7.86 25.74
C ALA A 746 19.95 8.53 26.96
N LYS A 747 21.25 8.28 27.17
CA LYS A 747 22.01 8.91 28.27
C LYS A 747 22.27 10.41 28.05
N ASP A 748 22.23 10.87 26.80
CA ASP A 748 22.48 12.28 26.44
C ASP A 748 21.23 13.14 26.68
N ILE A 749 20.08 12.50 26.88
CA ILE A 749 18.80 13.15 27.15
C ILE A 749 18.72 13.47 28.64
N ALA A 750 18.59 14.75 28.97
CA ALA A 750 18.30 15.25 30.30
C ALA A 750 16.85 15.76 30.39
N PRO A 751 16.30 16.03 31.59
CA PRO A 751 15.02 16.75 31.69
C PRO A 751 15.11 18.05 30.88
N THR A 752 14.23 18.20 29.91
CA THR A 752 14.34 19.18 28.83
C THR A 752 13.21 20.19 28.95
N VAL A 753 13.55 21.47 28.75
CA VAL A 753 12.60 22.58 28.86
C VAL A 753 12.78 23.55 27.70
N SER A 754 11.67 24.08 27.17
CA SER A 754 11.76 25.15 26.18
C SER A 754 12.13 26.48 26.83
N TRP A 755 12.97 27.29 26.20
CA TRP A 755 13.33 28.65 26.64
C TRP A 755 12.73 29.73 25.73
N GLY A 756 12.53 29.42 24.44
CA GLY A 756 12.04 30.35 23.41
C GLY A 756 10.53 30.23 23.14
N THR A 757 10.13 30.64 21.94
CA THR A 757 8.72 30.68 21.48
C THR A 757 8.38 29.53 20.53
N SER A 758 9.31 28.59 20.32
CA SER A 758 9.08 27.40 19.48
C SER A 758 9.43 26.11 20.23
N PRO A 759 8.79 24.96 19.91
CA PRO A 759 9.13 23.66 20.49
C PRO A 759 10.57 23.19 20.23
N GLN A 760 11.27 23.76 19.23
CA GLN A 760 12.69 23.50 18.99
C GLN A 760 13.64 24.27 19.91
N ASP A 761 13.14 25.35 20.55
CA ASP A 761 13.96 26.24 21.36
C ASP A 761 14.10 25.65 22.77
N VAL A 762 14.84 24.53 22.87
CA VAL A 762 14.95 23.73 24.08
C VAL A 762 16.38 23.64 24.59
N VAL A 763 16.51 23.49 25.91
CA VAL A 763 17.77 23.23 26.59
C VAL A 763 17.54 22.23 27.75
N PRO A 764 18.59 21.53 28.22
CA PRO A 764 18.51 20.81 29.49
C PRO A 764 18.12 21.77 30.62
N ILE A 765 17.39 21.29 31.63
CA ILE A 765 17.03 22.10 32.81
C ILE A 765 18.25 22.62 33.60
N THR A 766 19.40 21.97 33.43
CA THR A 766 20.70 22.41 33.99
C THR A 766 21.43 23.44 33.13
N GLY A 767 20.89 23.76 31.95
CA GLY A 767 21.44 24.73 31.02
C GLY A 767 21.13 26.18 31.36
N LYS A 768 21.44 27.07 30.42
CA LYS A 768 21.22 28.52 30.49
C LYS A 768 20.43 28.97 29.26
N VAL A 769 19.75 30.11 29.37
CA VAL A 769 19.08 30.78 28.25
C VAL A 769 20.13 31.17 27.19
N PRO A 770 20.00 30.70 25.94
CA PRO A 770 20.91 31.09 24.84
C PRO A 770 20.84 32.58 24.50
N GLY A 771 21.93 33.12 23.96
CA GLY A 771 22.01 34.47 23.43
C GLY A 771 22.13 34.50 21.89
N PRO A 772 21.90 35.66 21.25
CA PRO A 772 22.03 35.78 19.79
C PRO A 772 23.42 35.42 19.25
N ASP A 773 24.47 35.60 20.05
CA ASP A 773 25.85 35.27 19.66
C ASP A 773 26.16 33.76 19.67
N ASP A 774 25.27 32.93 20.22
CA ASP A 774 25.39 31.46 20.18
C ASP A 774 25.01 30.88 18.80
N PHE A 775 24.44 31.69 17.91
CA PHE A 775 24.02 31.28 16.56
C PHE A 775 24.88 31.95 15.49
N GLN A 776 25.28 31.22 14.45
CA GLN A 776 26.05 31.81 13.32
C GLN A 776 25.14 32.42 12.25
N ASP A 777 23.98 31.81 12.03
CA ASP A 777 23.01 32.21 11.01
C ASP A 777 22.28 33.52 11.42
N PRO A 778 22.28 34.57 10.59
CA PRO A 778 21.64 35.85 10.91
C PRO A 778 20.14 35.75 11.21
N ALA A 779 19.40 34.91 10.47
CA ALA A 779 17.96 34.73 10.69
C ALA A 779 17.69 34.06 12.05
N LYS A 780 18.53 33.09 12.46
CA LYS A 780 18.49 32.49 13.80
C LYS A 780 18.86 33.50 14.89
N LYS A 781 19.84 34.39 14.66
CA LYS A 781 20.15 35.48 15.62
C LYS A 781 18.94 36.36 15.87
N ASP A 782 18.26 36.79 14.81
CA ASP A 782 17.10 37.67 14.93
C ASP A 782 15.88 36.94 15.51
N ALA A 783 15.69 35.66 15.19
CA ALA A 783 14.68 34.83 15.85
C ALA A 783 14.95 34.71 17.36
N CYS A 784 16.21 34.47 17.76
CA CYS A 784 16.61 34.43 19.17
C CYS A 784 16.30 35.76 19.88
N LYS A 785 16.66 36.91 19.29
CA LYS A 785 16.34 38.23 19.86
C LYS A 785 14.84 38.40 20.13
N ARG A 786 14.00 38.08 19.15
CA ARG A 786 12.53 38.18 19.28
C ARG A 786 11.99 37.23 20.35
N ALA A 787 12.47 35.99 20.38
CA ALA A 787 12.07 35.01 21.38
C ALA A 787 12.44 35.48 22.80
N LEU A 788 13.64 36.04 23.01
CA LEU A 788 14.06 36.59 24.30
C LEU A 788 13.21 37.78 24.73
N GLU A 789 12.88 38.69 23.81
CA GLU A 789 12.00 39.83 24.05
C GLU A 789 10.59 39.38 24.46
N TYR A 790 9.97 38.50 23.66
CA TYR A 790 8.65 37.96 23.93
C TYR A 790 8.60 37.22 25.27
N MET A 791 9.56 36.30 25.47
CA MET A 791 9.68 35.51 26.69
C MET A 791 10.13 36.34 27.88
N GLY A 792 10.59 37.58 27.70
CA GLY A 792 11.12 38.43 28.77
C GLY A 792 12.29 37.76 29.49
N LEU A 793 13.22 37.17 28.74
CA LEU A 793 14.40 36.46 29.26
C LEU A 793 15.69 37.21 28.93
N THR A 794 16.67 37.10 29.81
CA THR A 794 18.04 37.60 29.59
C THR A 794 18.94 36.44 29.21
N ALA A 795 19.79 36.64 28.19
CA ALA A 795 20.78 35.64 27.78
C ALA A 795 21.74 35.29 28.94
N GLY A 796 22.10 34.02 29.05
CA GLY A 796 22.99 33.50 30.09
C GLY A 796 22.31 33.21 31.44
N THR A 797 21.04 33.60 31.65
CA THR A 797 20.28 33.26 32.86
C THR A 797 20.18 31.74 33.00
N PRO A 798 20.56 31.15 34.15
CA PRO A 798 20.32 29.73 34.41
C PRO A 798 18.83 29.40 34.32
N MET A 799 18.47 28.31 33.65
CA MET A 799 17.05 27.97 33.48
C MET A 799 16.33 27.81 34.83
N GLN A 800 17.02 27.28 35.84
CA GLN A 800 16.49 27.09 37.19
C GLN A 800 16.20 28.39 37.97
N ASP A 801 16.66 29.54 37.48
CA ASP A 801 16.41 30.84 38.14
C ASP A 801 15.15 31.55 37.60
N ILE A 802 14.48 30.95 36.59
CA ILE A 802 13.29 31.52 35.97
C ILE A 802 12.06 31.20 36.83
N GLU A 803 11.49 32.22 37.46
CA GLU A 803 10.24 32.13 38.22
C GLU A 803 9.03 31.88 37.31
N ILE A 804 8.04 31.14 37.81
CA ILE A 804 6.80 30.83 37.09
C ILE A 804 5.57 31.38 37.82
N ASP A 805 4.54 31.76 37.07
CA ASP A 805 3.27 32.25 37.60
C ASP A 805 2.21 31.14 37.66
N LYS A 806 2.20 30.25 36.65
CA LYS A 806 1.15 29.25 36.47
C LYS A 806 1.72 27.89 36.11
N VAL A 807 0.99 26.84 36.48
CA VAL A 807 1.31 25.45 36.08
C VAL A 807 0.10 24.82 35.42
N PHE A 808 0.32 24.23 34.25
CA PHE A 808 -0.71 23.49 33.52
C PHE A 808 -0.21 22.08 33.20
N ILE A 809 -0.88 21.08 33.78
CA ILE A 809 -0.68 19.67 33.47
C ILE A 809 -1.97 19.14 32.85
N GLY A 810 -1.88 18.71 31.59
CA GLY A 810 -3.01 18.26 30.77
C GLY A 810 -2.66 18.20 29.29
N SER A 811 -3.66 18.40 28.43
CA SER A 811 -3.62 18.31 26.95
C SER A 811 -3.56 16.88 26.37
N CYS A 812 -3.78 16.75 25.05
CA CYS A 812 -3.65 15.47 24.34
C CYS A 812 -2.26 14.83 24.48
N THR A 813 -1.22 15.63 24.77
CA THR A 813 0.15 15.11 24.89
C THR A 813 0.38 14.40 26.22
N ASN A 814 -0.12 14.95 27.34
CA ASN A 814 0.22 14.49 28.69
C ASN A 814 -0.94 14.68 29.70
N ALA A 815 -2.09 14.04 29.42
CA ALA A 815 -3.26 14.02 30.30
C ALA A 815 -3.79 12.61 30.58
N ARG A 816 -2.97 11.58 30.35
CA ARG A 816 -3.36 10.18 30.55
C ARG A 816 -3.11 9.78 32.00
N ILE A 817 -3.62 8.63 32.41
CA ILE A 817 -3.56 8.22 33.82
C ILE A 817 -2.11 8.12 34.33
N GLU A 818 -1.15 7.67 33.51
CA GLU A 818 0.25 7.61 33.92
C GLU A 818 0.87 8.99 34.18
N ASP A 819 0.50 10.01 33.38
CA ASP A 819 0.99 11.37 33.55
C ASP A 819 0.53 11.93 34.90
N LEU A 820 -0.74 11.67 35.23
CA LEU A 820 -1.34 12.08 36.50
C LEU A 820 -0.71 11.32 37.69
N ARG A 821 -0.45 10.01 37.56
CA ARG A 821 0.23 9.23 38.60
C ARG A 821 1.67 9.71 38.84
N ILE A 822 2.38 10.12 37.80
CA ILE A 822 3.74 10.65 37.94
C ILE A 822 3.71 12.00 38.64
N ALA A 823 2.83 12.91 38.22
CA ALA A 823 2.68 14.22 38.84
C ALA A 823 2.22 14.12 40.32
N SER A 824 1.29 13.22 40.64
CA SER A 824 0.77 13.04 42.00
C SER A 824 1.85 12.62 42.99
N LYS A 825 2.73 11.68 42.62
CA LYS A 825 3.86 11.22 43.45
C LYS A 825 4.80 12.35 43.85
N ILE A 826 4.95 13.37 43.00
CA ILE A 826 5.87 14.48 43.23
C ILE A 826 5.29 15.48 44.23
N VAL A 827 3.99 15.74 44.13
CA VAL A 827 3.29 16.75 44.93
C VAL A 827 2.68 16.19 46.23
N GLN A 828 2.61 14.87 46.37
CA GLN A 828 2.06 14.21 47.56
C GLN A 828 2.71 14.72 48.85
N GLY A 829 1.88 15.19 49.79
CA GLY A 829 2.32 15.75 51.07
C GLY A 829 3.00 17.11 50.99
N LYS A 830 3.03 17.75 49.81
CA LYS A 830 3.62 19.07 49.59
C LYS A 830 2.52 20.08 49.23
N LYS A 831 2.89 21.35 49.12
CA LYS A 831 1.98 22.45 48.72
C LYS A 831 2.57 23.20 47.54
N VAL A 832 1.70 23.63 46.63
CA VAL A 832 2.03 24.57 45.55
C VAL A 832 2.63 25.83 46.16
N ALA A 833 3.71 26.33 45.56
CA ALA A 833 4.43 27.48 46.05
C ALA A 833 3.55 28.74 46.04
N SER A 834 3.74 29.61 47.04
CA SER A 834 2.89 30.78 47.25
C SER A 834 2.90 31.82 46.12
N ASN A 835 3.94 31.82 45.27
CA ASN A 835 4.02 32.72 44.12
C ASN A 835 3.26 32.17 42.89
N ILE A 836 2.86 30.90 42.89
CA ILE A 836 2.06 30.31 41.81
C ILE A 836 0.63 30.83 41.95
N LYS A 837 0.20 31.63 40.98
CA LYS A 837 -1.14 32.22 40.91
C LYS A 837 -2.21 31.16 40.62
N ARG A 838 -1.86 30.15 39.81
CA ARG A 838 -2.79 29.07 39.42
C ARG A 838 -2.04 27.81 39.02
N ALA A 839 -2.41 26.67 39.59
CA ALA A 839 -1.92 25.35 39.19
C ALA A 839 -3.11 24.47 38.84
N MET A 840 -3.10 23.83 37.67
CA MET A 840 -4.26 23.07 37.17
C MET A 840 -3.86 21.66 36.71
N ILE A 841 -4.75 20.71 36.99
CA ILE A 841 -4.72 19.37 36.44
C ILE A 841 -5.98 19.16 35.60
N VAL A 842 -5.80 18.86 34.31
CA VAL A 842 -6.88 18.61 33.36
C VAL A 842 -6.75 17.18 32.83
N PRO A 843 -7.64 16.25 33.25
CA PRO A 843 -7.67 14.90 32.71
C PRO A 843 -7.96 14.86 31.21
N GLY A 844 -7.46 13.85 30.52
CA GLY A 844 -7.61 13.73 29.07
C GLY A 844 -9.01 13.32 28.62
N SER A 845 -9.72 12.56 29.45
CA SER A 845 -11.09 12.11 29.22
C SER A 845 -11.82 11.91 30.55
N GLY A 846 -13.15 11.76 30.49
CA GLY A 846 -13.97 11.38 31.64
C GLY A 846 -13.59 10.01 32.20
N LEU A 847 -13.07 9.09 31.38
CA LEU A 847 -12.57 7.79 31.86
C LEU A 847 -11.27 7.95 32.66
N VAL A 848 -10.30 8.73 32.17
CA VAL A 848 -9.09 9.06 32.94
C VAL A 848 -9.46 9.76 34.24
N LYS A 849 -10.38 10.73 34.19
CA LYS A 849 -10.85 11.46 35.37
C LYS A 849 -11.43 10.51 36.42
N LYS A 850 -12.37 9.65 36.02
CA LYS A 850 -13.00 8.66 36.90
C LYS A 850 -11.96 7.72 37.50
N GLN A 851 -11.01 7.25 36.69
CA GLN A 851 -9.94 6.39 37.16
C GLN A 851 -9.05 7.10 38.20
N ALA A 852 -8.62 8.33 37.91
CA ALA A 852 -7.80 9.12 38.83
C ALA A 852 -8.51 9.40 40.16
N GLU A 853 -9.82 9.66 40.13
CA GLU A 853 -10.66 9.83 41.33
C GLU A 853 -10.78 8.52 42.13
N SER A 854 -10.93 7.38 41.45
CA SER A 854 -10.96 6.06 42.10
C SER A 854 -9.64 5.69 42.77
N GLU A 855 -8.51 6.15 42.21
CA GLU A 855 -7.17 5.98 42.76
C GLU A 855 -6.81 7.04 43.83
N GLY A 856 -7.68 8.04 44.04
CA GLY A 856 -7.47 9.14 44.99
C GLY A 856 -6.42 10.17 44.56
N LEU A 857 -6.05 10.21 43.27
CA LEU A 857 -5.07 11.15 42.74
C LEU A 857 -5.61 12.58 42.76
N ASP A 858 -6.90 12.76 42.52
CA ASP A 858 -7.62 14.03 42.60
C ASP A 858 -7.42 14.70 43.96
N LYS A 859 -7.55 13.92 45.06
CA LYS A 859 -7.36 14.40 46.43
C LYS A 859 -5.92 14.83 46.67
N ILE A 860 -4.94 14.07 46.19
CA ILE A 860 -3.52 14.45 46.29
C ILE A 860 -3.27 15.81 45.62
N PHE A 861 -3.86 16.04 44.44
CA PHE A 861 -3.72 17.30 43.72
C PHE A 861 -4.42 18.46 44.44
N VAL A 862 -5.67 18.27 44.87
CA VAL A 862 -6.43 19.27 45.63
C VAL A 862 -5.73 19.61 46.94
N ASP A 863 -5.24 18.61 47.67
CA ASP A 863 -4.47 18.78 48.89
C ASP A 863 -3.17 19.55 48.62
N ALA A 864 -2.50 19.33 47.49
CA ALA A 864 -1.34 20.13 47.13
C ALA A 864 -1.69 21.58 46.73
N GLY A 865 -2.94 21.86 46.39
CA GLY A 865 -3.41 23.20 45.97
C GLY A 865 -3.61 23.36 44.46
N PHE A 866 -3.69 22.26 43.71
CA PHE A 866 -4.07 22.28 42.30
C PHE A 866 -5.59 22.35 42.13
N GLU A 867 -6.04 23.02 41.08
CA GLU A 867 -7.41 22.90 40.59
C GLU A 867 -7.59 21.56 39.86
N TRP A 868 -8.52 20.74 40.31
CA TRP A 868 -8.97 19.53 39.63
C TRP A 868 -10.10 19.87 38.63
N ARG A 869 -9.84 19.73 37.33
CA ARG A 869 -10.73 20.21 36.26
C ARG A 869 -11.50 19.05 35.58
N GLU A 870 -12.40 19.41 34.67
CA GLU A 870 -13.08 18.48 33.75
C GLU A 870 -12.25 18.23 32.49
N ALA A 871 -12.53 17.14 31.77
CA ALA A 871 -11.76 16.77 30.58
C ALA A 871 -11.97 17.72 29.39
N GLY A 872 -10.88 18.12 28.75
CA GLY A 872 -10.89 18.96 27.54
C GLY A 872 -9.51 19.52 27.19
N CYS A 873 -9.38 20.16 26.03
CA CYS A 873 -8.11 20.72 25.55
C CYS A 873 -7.56 21.82 26.48
N SER A 874 -8.43 22.56 27.18
CA SER A 874 -8.06 23.61 28.14
C SER A 874 -7.07 24.61 27.53
N MET A 875 -6.04 24.99 28.31
CA MET A 875 -5.01 25.94 27.95
C MET A 875 -4.09 25.47 26.82
N CYS A 876 -4.17 24.21 26.34
CA CYS A 876 -3.33 23.73 25.24
C CYS A 876 -3.52 24.56 23.95
N LEU A 877 -4.78 24.86 23.64
CA LEU A 877 -5.15 25.79 22.58
C LEU A 877 -5.63 27.11 23.17
N GLY A 878 -6.27 27.13 24.35
CA GLY A 878 -6.77 28.36 24.97
C GLY A 878 -7.89 29.03 24.16
N MET A 879 -8.76 28.23 23.54
CA MET A 879 -10.03 28.70 22.95
C MET A 879 -11.17 28.75 23.97
N ASN A 880 -11.06 27.96 25.04
CA ASN A 880 -11.94 28.04 26.22
C ASN A 880 -11.41 29.07 27.24
N PRO A 881 -12.13 29.33 28.34
CA PRO A 881 -11.72 30.32 29.35
C PRO A 881 -10.38 30.05 30.08
N ASP A 882 -9.76 28.89 29.90
CA ASP A 882 -8.45 28.62 30.50
C ASP A 882 -7.32 29.27 29.67
N ILE A 883 -6.98 30.51 30.01
CA ILE A 883 -5.93 31.29 29.32
C ILE A 883 -4.91 31.92 30.28
N LEU A 884 -3.74 32.25 29.73
CA LEU A 884 -2.74 33.12 30.35
C LEU A 884 -3.12 34.59 30.16
N SER A 885 -2.92 35.39 31.21
CA SER A 885 -2.93 36.84 31.10
C SER A 885 -1.62 37.33 30.49
N PRO A 886 -1.58 38.55 29.92
CA PRO A 886 -0.36 39.11 29.34
C PRO A 886 0.83 39.03 30.29
N LYS A 887 1.97 38.56 29.76
CA LYS A 887 3.27 38.42 30.45
C LYS A 887 3.34 37.38 31.56
N GLU A 888 2.25 36.68 31.88
CA GLU A 888 2.29 35.55 32.81
C GLU A 888 3.10 34.39 32.21
N ARG A 889 3.89 33.74 33.06
CA ARG A 889 4.74 32.61 32.69
C ARG A 889 4.17 31.28 33.17
N CYS A 890 4.04 30.33 32.24
CA CYS A 890 3.50 29.00 32.52
C CYS A 890 4.53 27.89 32.32
N ALA A 891 4.64 27.00 33.32
CA ALA A 891 5.17 25.66 33.12
C ALA A 891 4.06 24.75 32.60
N SER A 892 4.15 24.33 31.33
CA SER A 892 3.08 23.66 30.61
C SER A 892 3.51 22.30 30.07
N THR A 893 2.62 21.31 30.16
CA THR A 893 2.78 20.00 29.51
C THR A 893 2.18 19.95 28.10
N SER A 894 1.70 21.08 27.57
CA SER A 894 1.21 21.20 26.19
C SER A 894 2.32 20.91 25.16
N ASN A 895 1.95 20.76 23.89
CA ASN A 895 2.88 20.52 22.79
C ASN A 895 3.42 21.81 22.14
N ARG A 896 2.76 22.95 22.30
CA ARG A 896 3.12 24.21 21.64
C ARG A 896 3.22 25.39 22.60
N ASN A 897 4.19 26.25 22.32
CA ASN A 897 4.47 27.52 23.01
C ASN A 897 4.65 28.70 22.02
N PHE A 898 4.06 28.61 20.82
CA PHE A 898 4.01 29.74 19.88
C PHE A 898 3.39 30.97 20.53
N GLU A 899 3.77 32.14 20.04
CA GLU A 899 3.30 33.43 20.57
C GLU A 899 1.76 33.49 20.54
N GLY A 900 1.15 33.81 21.68
CA GLY A 900 -0.31 33.93 21.81
C GLY A 900 -1.05 32.59 22.02
N ARG A 901 -0.36 31.44 21.91
CA ARG A 901 -0.98 30.11 21.90
C ARG A 901 -1.78 29.80 23.15
N GLN A 902 -1.30 30.13 24.35
CA GLN A 902 -2.02 29.89 25.61
C GLN A 902 -2.75 31.13 26.15
N GLY A 903 -2.62 32.26 25.45
CA GLY A 903 -3.19 33.56 25.82
C GLY A 903 -2.37 34.66 25.17
N ALA A 904 -2.98 35.82 24.89
CA ALA A 904 -2.26 36.94 24.28
C ALA A 904 -1.07 37.36 25.17
N GLN A 905 0.13 37.44 24.58
CA GLN A 905 1.39 37.72 25.28
C GLN A 905 1.75 36.75 26.44
N GLY A 906 1.12 35.57 26.50
CA GLY A 906 1.44 34.55 27.49
C GLY A 906 2.78 33.88 27.20
N ARG A 907 3.58 33.59 28.23
CA ARG A 907 4.93 33.04 28.10
C ARG A 907 4.95 31.58 28.54
N THR A 908 5.15 30.66 27.61
CA THR A 908 5.00 29.22 27.90
C THR A 908 6.32 28.47 27.79
N HIS A 909 6.63 27.68 28.82
CA HIS A 909 7.72 26.72 28.83
C HIS A 909 7.15 25.30 28.74
N LEU A 910 7.57 24.56 27.72
CA LEU A 910 7.17 23.16 27.51
C LEU A 910 8.08 22.24 28.31
N MET A 911 7.49 21.31 29.06
CA MET A 911 8.23 20.32 29.84
C MET A 911 7.36 19.08 30.16
N SER A 912 7.97 18.05 30.75
CA SER A 912 7.27 16.85 31.21
C SER A 912 6.32 17.12 32.40
N PRO A 913 5.28 16.29 32.60
CA PRO A 913 4.39 16.39 33.78
C PRO A 913 5.15 16.34 35.10
N ALA A 914 6.20 15.53 35.16
CA ALA A 914 7.07 15.45 36.32
C ALA A 914 7.77 16.79 36.60
N SER A 915 8.36 17.39 35.56
CA SER A 915 9.01 18.69 35.68
C SER A 915 8.01 19.80 36.03
N ALA A 916 6.82 19.82 35.42
CA ALA A 916 5.78 20.81 35.72
C ALA A 916 5.31 20.70 37.18
N ALA A 917 5.13 19.47 37.70
CA ALA A 917 4.80 19.23 39.10
C ALA A 917 5.93 19.70 40.05
N ALA A 918 7.20 19.47 39.70
CA ALA A 918 8.33 20.00 40.46
C ALA A 918 8.34 21.53 40.47
N CYS A 919 8.07 22.17 39.33
CA CYS A 919 8.00 23.62 39.23
C CYS A 919 6.87 24.18 40.10
N ALA A 920 5.72 23.50 40.19
CA ALA A 920 4.60 23.90 41.04
C ALA A 920 4.98 24.00 42.52
N ILE A 921 5.82 23.09 43.00
CA ILE A 921 6.32 23.09 44.39
C ILE A 921 7.45 24.10 44.57
N ALA A 922 8.31 24.29 43.57
CA ALA A 922 9.47 25.15 43.66
C ALA A 922 9.18 26.65 43.42
N GLY A 923 8.08 26.99 42.73
CA GLY A 923 7.77 28.37 42.33
C GLY A 923 8.56 28.87 41.12
N ARG A 924 9.45 28.05 40.56
CA ARG A 924 10.36 28.36 39.46
C ARG A 924 10.65 27.10 38.65
N LEU A 925 11.28 27.25 37.49
CA LEU A 925 11.75 26.09 36.73
C LEU A 925 12.68 25.22 37.59
N ALA A 926 12.36 23.94 37.72
CA ALA A 926 13.01 23.05 38.67
C ALA A 926 13.51 21.76 38.02
N ASP A 927 14.70 21.34 38.42
CA ASP A 927 15.22 20.02 38.06
C ASP A 927 14.54 18.96 38.94
N ILE A 928 13.70 18.15 38.33
CA ILE A 928 12.95 17.09 39.00
C ILE A 928 13.86 16.16 39.81
N ARG A 929 15.11 15.95 39.38
CA ARG A 929 16.10 15.07 40.05
C ARG A 929 16.48 15.54 41.45
N LYS A 930 16.23 16.81 41.77
CA LYS A 930 16.52 17.42 43.07
C LYS A 930 15.31 17.42 44.02
N VAL A 931 14.15 16.94 43.56
CA VAL A 931 12.96 16.81 44.40
C VAL A 931 13.01 15.44 45.09
N GLU A 932 13.11 15.42 46.43
CA GLU A 932 13.14 14.17 47.22
C GLU A 932 11.95 13.26 46.87
N ASN A 933 12.22 11.96 46.66
CA ASN A 933 11.33 10.82 46.29
C ASN A 933 11.20 10.39 44.80
N LEU A 934 12.24 10.48 43.97
CA LEU A 934 12.23 9.84 42.65
C LEU A 934 12.54 8.33 42.73
N GLN A 935 11.51 7.49 42.78
CA GLN A 935 11.64 6.11 42.27
C GLN A 935 11.46 6.12 40.74
N GLN A 936 12.44 5.57 40.01
CA GLN A 936 12.34 5.38 38.56
C GLN A 936 11.13 4.51 38.23
N VAL A 937 10.17 5.05 37.48
CA VAL A 937 9.13 4.24 36.84
C VAL A 937 9.68 3.79 35.48
N THR A 938 10.62 2.83 35.49
CA THR A 938 10.76 1.96 34.32
C THR A 938 9.59 1.00 34.40
N GLY A 939 8.67 1.04 33.43
CA GLY A 939 7.41 0.27 33.41
C GLY A 939 7.59 -1.25 33.31
N LYS A 940 8.27 -1.87 34.27
CA LYS A 940 8.28 -3.31 34.49
C LYS A 940 7.75 -3.61 35.89
N ASN A 941 6.44 -3.59 36.00
CA ASN A 941 5.62 -4.52 36.79
C ASN A 941 4.17 -4.07 36.67
N PRO A 942 3.32 -4.74 35.88
CA PRO A 942 1.90 -4.71 36.19
C PRO A 942 1.77 -5.49 37.50
N SER A 943 1.59 -4.80 38.62
CA SER A 943 0.83 -5.44 39.69
C SER A 943 -0.53 -5.77 39.08
N HIS A 944 -0.77 -7.06 38.84
CA HIS A 944 -2.09 -7.59 38.50
C HIS A 944 -3.09 -6.98 39.50
N VAL A 945 -3.87 -6.02 39.02
CA VAL A 945 -5.18 -5.78 39.58
C VAL A 945 -6.09 -6.49 38.61
N ASP A 946 -6.54 -7.69 38.99
CA ASP A 946 -7.59 -8.40 38.28
C ASP A 946 -8.84 -7.52 38.33
N LEU A 947 -9.02 -6.68 37.30
CA LEU A 947 -10.31 -6.12 36.99
C LEU A 947 -11.09 -7.24 36.32
N GLU A 948 -11.81 -8.01 37.12
CA GLU A 948 -12.90 -8.82 36.56
C GLU A 948 -13.88 -7.86 35.87
N PRO A 949 -14.26 -8.11 34.61
CA PRO A 949 -15.27 -7.33 33.95
C PRO A 949 -16.63 -7.65 34.58
N GLU A 950 -17.08 -6.81 35.51
CA GLU A 950 -18.49 -6.82 35.92
C GLU A 950 -19.35 -6.39 34.74
N VAL A 951 -19.98 -7.37 34.10
CA VAL A 951 -21.13 -7.18 33.23
C VAL A 951 -22.30 -6.84 34.13
N VAL A 952 -22.68 -5.57 34.17
CA VAL A 952 -23.96 -5.16 34.79
C VAL A 952 -25.06 -5.50 33.80
N GLU A 953 -25.74 -6.62 34.04
CA GLU A 953 -27.07 -6.90 33.48
C GLU A 953 -28.08 -5.90 34.09
N PRO A 954 -28.98 -5.28 33.29
CA PRO A 954 -30.05 -4.46 33.84
C PRO A 954 -31.12 -5.34 34.49
N GLU A 955 -31.32 -5.20 35.80
CA GLU A 955 -32.46 -5.79 36.51
C GLU A 955 -33.73 -4.93 36.29
N SER A 956 -34.61 -5.48 35.46
CA SER A 956 -36.08 -5.34 35.43
C SER A 956 -36.73 -4.04 34.97
N ASP A 957 -37.78 -4.25 34.17
CA ASP A 957 -38.79 -3.31 33.69
C ASP A 957 -39.56 -2.65 34.83
N GLY A 958 -39.60 -1.32 34.82
CA GLY A 958 -40.47 -0.54 35.69
C GLY A 958 -40.24 0.96 35.49
N ASP A 959 -41.26 1.62 34.96
CA ASP A 959 -41.52 3.06 35.05
C ASP A 959 -41.01 3.93 33.89
N LEU A 960 -41.46 3.57 32.69
CA LEU A 960 -41.95 4.53 31.70
C LEU A 960 -43.37 4.95 32.10
N GLU A 961 -43.53 6.14 32.70
CA GLU A 961 -44.72 7.02 32.61
C GLU A 961 -44.60 8.18 33.62
N GLU A 962 -44.18 9.36 33.14
CA GLU A 962 -44.73 10.67 33.53
C GLU A 962 -43.94 11.78 32.80
N ILE A 963 -44.39 12.13 31.60
CA ILE A 963 -44.20 13.46 31.01
C ILE A 963 -45.60 14.01 30.81
N MET A 964 -45.90 15.15 31.42
CA MET A 964 -46.55 16.32 30.82
C MET A 964 -46.90 17.32 31.92
N ASP A 965 -46.41 18.56 31.79
CA ASP A 965 -47.31 19.71 31.71
C ASP A 965 -46.57 21.05 31.46
N LEU A 966 -47.24 21.88 30.66
CA LEU A 966 -47.12 23.32 30.39
C LEU A 966 -46.31 23.83 29.18
N ASP A 967 -47.09 23.94 28.09
CA ASP A 967 -47.51 25.17 27.38
C ASP A 967 -46.51 26.03 26.59
N GLU A 968 -46.78 26.04 25.28
CA GLU A 968 -46.32 26.99 24.27
C GLU A 968 -47.01 28.35 24.41
N THR A 969 -46.24 29.44 24.28
CA THR A 969 -46.71 30.61 23.52
C THR A 969 -45.55 31.45 22.94
N SER A 970 -45.77 31.86 21.69
CA SER A 970 -45.26 33.06 21.01
C SER A 970 -43.87 33.07 20.35
N GLN A 971 -43.89 32.72 19.06
CA GLN A 971 -43.41 33.49 17.89
C GLN A 971 -42.20 34.43 18.05
N GLY A 972 -41.15 34.16 17.27
CA GLY A 972 -40.02 35.05 17.02
C GLY A 972 -39.58 35.04 15.56
N ASN A 973 -39.90 36.12 14.86
CA ASN A 973 -39.72 36.43 13.43
C ASN A 973 -38.38 36.02 12.78
N ALA A 974 -38.50 35.39 11.61
CA ALA A 974 -37.42 35.28 10.63
C ALA A 974 -37.11 36.66 10.01
N VAL A 975 -35.84 37.04 10.02
CA VAL A 975 -35.32 38.11 9.17
C VAL A 975 -34.63 37.45 7.98
N GLU A 976 -35.22 37.60 6.80
CA GLU A 976 -34.62 37.24 5.53
C GLU A 976 -33.34 38.05 5.31
N SER A 977 -32.21 37.36 5.10
CA SER A 977 -31.04 37.96 4.46
C SER A 977 -30.81 37.23 3.13
N GLY A 978 -31.09 37.94 2.04
CA GLY A 978 -30.89 37.44 0.68
C GLY A 978 -29.41 37.25 0.39
N ALA A 979 -29.01 35.98 0.24
CA ALA A 979 -27.80 35.61 -0.48
C ALA A 979 -28.23 34.89 -1.78
N PRO A 980 -27.65 35.22 -2.95
CA PRO A 980 -28.12 34.68 -4.22
C PRO A 980 -27.79 33.19 -4.31
N SER A 981 -28.79 32.41 -4.68
CA SER A 981 -28.67 31.04 -5.17
C SER A 981 -27.80 31.02 -6.43
N SER A 982 -26.64 30.36 -6.36
CA SER A 982 -25.91 29.94 -7.56
C SER A 982 -25.49 28.48 -7.38
N GLY A 983 -25.92 27.65 -8.34
CA GLY A 983 -25.76 26.20 -8.28
C GLY A 983 -24.30 25.77 -8.41
N SER A 984 -23.98 24.63 -7.78
CA SER A 984 -22.86 23.74 -8.13
C SER A 984 -21.60 24.46 -8.68
N LEU A 985 -21.05 25.40 -7.94
CA LEU A 985 -19.84 26.10 -8.34
C LEU A 985 -18.62 25.22 -8.02
N GLY A 986 -17.95 24.72 -9.06
CA GLY A 986 -16.62 24.15 -8.93
C GLY A 986 -15.61 25.16 -8.35
N MET A 987 -14.39 24.70 -8.08
CA MET A 987 -13.34 25.53 -7.50
C MET A 987 -13.03 26.74 -8.41
N PRO A 988 -12.74 27.94 -7.85
CA PRO A 988 -12.32 29.08 -8.65
C PRO A 988 -11.09 28.73 -9.50
N LYS A 989 -11.17 28.97 -10.82
CA LYS A 989 -10.05 28.71 -11.72
C LYS A 989 -8.84 29.58 -11.38
N PHE A 990 -7.65 28.99 -11.42
CA PHE A 990 -6.37 29.68 -11.31
C PHE A 990 -5.53 29.38 -12.56
N THR A 991 -5.30 30.39 -13.39
CA THR A 991 -4.42 30.29 -14.57
C THR A 991 -3.20 31.19 -14.39
N GLN A 992 -3.42 32.49 -14.40
CA GLN A 992 -2.39 33.50 -14.18
C GLN A 992 -2.82 34.47 -13.10
N LEU A 993 -1.88 34.87 -12.26
CA LEU A 993 -2.10 35.87 -11.22
C LEU A 993 -1.04 36.96 -11.34
N LYS A 994 -1.48 38.15 -11.76
CA LYS A 994 -0.67 39.37 -11.72
C LYS A 994 -1.13 40.25 -10.55
N GLY A 995 -0.18 40.81 -9.81
CA GLY A 995 -0.48 41.82 -8.80
C GLY A 995 0.72 42.19 -7.92
N ILE A 996 0.48 43.12 -7.01
CA ILE A 996 1.46 43.55 -6.01
C ILE A 996 1.74 42.41 -5.04
N ALA A 997 3.03 42.13 -4.82
CA ALA A 997 3.52 41.13 -3.90
C ALA A 997 3.95 41.76 -2.58
N ALA A 998 3.41 41.31 -1.44
CA ALA A 998 3.82 41.76 -0.12
C ALA A 998 5.06 40.98 0.36
N PRO A 999 6.20 41.63 0.64
CA PRO A 999 7.36 40.99 1.23
C PRO A 999 7.21 40.79 2.74
N VAL A 1000 7.41 39.56 3.22
CA VAL A 1000 7.47 39.24 4.65
C VAL A 1000 8.81 38.60 4.98
N ASP A 1001 9.64 39.30 5.74
CA ASP A 1001 10.99 38.84 6.09
C ASP A 1001 11.02 38.03 7.40
N ARG A 1002 10.39 36.84 7.41
CA ARG A 1002 10.35 35.95 8.59
C ARG A 1002 10.36 34.48 8.21
N SER A 1003 11.06 33.68 9.02
CA SER A 1003 11.00 32.20 8.97
C SER A 1003 10.01 31.66 9.98
N ASN A 1004 9.54 30.42 9.79
CA ASN A 1004 8.62 29.71 10.69
C ASN A 1004 7.36 30.54 11.00
N ILE A 1005 6.78 31.15 9.98
CA ILE A 1005 5.48 31.83 10.12
C ILE A 1005 4.43 30.75 10.34
N ASP A 1006 4.02 30.55 11.58
CA ASP A 1006 3.07 29.51 11.93
C ASP A 1006 1.60 29.96 11.72
N THR A 1007 0.69 29.00 11.71
CA THR A 1007 -0.74 29.27 11.51
C THR A 1007 -1.40 30.05 12.65
N ASP A 1008 -0.85 30.04 13.87
CA ASP A 1008 -1.33 30.90 14.97
C ASP A 1008 -0.96 32.37 14.70
N ALA A 1009 0.18 32.63 14.04
CA ALA A 1009 0.52 33.96 13.55
C ALA A 1009 -0.36 34.41 12.36
N ILE A 1010 -0.64 33.52 11.40
CA ILE A 1010 -1.50 33.84 10.24
C ILE A 1010 -2.93 34.15 10.68
N ILE A 1011 -3.50 33.29 11.54
CA ILE A 1011 -4.87 33.45 12.06
C ILE A 1011 -4.92 33.04 13.53
N PRO A 1012 -4.91 34.02 14.47
CA PRO A 1012 -4.96 33.72 15.88
C PRO A 1012 -6.23 32.96 16.29
N LYS A 1013 -6.07 32.09 17.29
CA LYS A 1013 -7.09 31.14 17.75
C LYS A 1013 -8.47 31.75 18.07
N GLN A 1014 -8.52 33.00 18.53
CA GLN A 1014 -9.77 33.66 18.92
C GLN A 1014 -10.73 33.84 17.73
N PHE A 1015 -10.20 33.83 16.50
CA PHE A 1015 -10.97 33.97 15.28
C PHE A 1015 -11.42 32.63 14.67
N LEU A 1016 -11.09 31.50 15.32
CA LEU A 1016 -11.46 30.16 14.83
C LEU A 1016 -12.85 29.71 15.28
N LYS A 1017 -13.55 30.52 16.08
CA LYS A 1017 -14.88 30.20 16.62
C LYS A 1017 -16.01 30.44 15.61
N THR A 1018 -15.70 31.01 14.44
CA THR A 1018 -16.68 31.20 13.37
C THR A 1018 -17.06 29.87 12.71
N ILE A 1019 -18.30 29.77 12.27
CA ILE A 1019 -18.77 28.69 11.38
C ILE A 1019 -18.74 29.12 9.90
N LYS A 1020 -18.35 30.37 9.61
CA LYS A 1020 -18.31 30.95 8.26
C LYS A 1020 -16.90 30.85 7.67
N ARG A 1021 -16.81 30.76 6.34
CA ARG A 1021 -15.54 30.82 5.59
C ARG A 1021 -15.07 32.25 5.29
N SER A 1022 -15.92 33.25 5.50
CA SER A 1022 -15.67 34.66 5.19
C SER A 1022 -15.68 35.57 6.42
N GLY A 1023 -15.21 36.81 6.25
CA GLY A 1023 -15.00 37.80 7.31
C GLY A 1023 -13.66 37.68 8.03
N LEU A 1024 -12.73 36.85 7.54
CA LEU A 1024 -11.47 36.52 8.21
C LEU A 1024 -10.30 37.43 7.79
N GLY A 1025 -10.44 38.24 6.74
CA GLY A 1025 -9.37 39.14 6.26
C GLY A 1025 -8.96 40.23 7.26
N SER A 1026 -9.85 40.63 8.17
CA SER A 1026 -9.53 41.52 9.29
C SER A 1026 -8.73 40.83 10.40
N ALA A 1027 -8.81 39.50 10.48
CA ALA A 1027 -8.11 38.68 11.46
C ALA A 1027 -6.75 38.16 10.96
N LEU A 1028 -6.49 38.27 9.65
CA LEU A 1028 -5.21 37.90 9.05
C LEU A 1028 -4.05 38.63 9.73
N PHE A 1029 -3.05 37.91 10.22
CA PHE A 1029 -1.87 38.44 10.93
C PHE A 1029 -2.22 39.42 12.06
N HIS A 1030 -3.35 39.21 12.76
CA HIS A 1030 -3.91 40.23 13.65
C HIS A 1030 -2.90 40.77 14.68
N ALA A 1031 -2.14 39.89 15.33
CA ALA A 1031 -1.14 40.27 16.34
C ALA A 1031 0.03 41.11 15.78
N TRP A 1032 0.24 41.10 14.46
CA TRP A 1032 1.29 41.88 13.79
C TRP A 1032 0.72 43.12 13.08
N ARG A 1033 -0.52 43.02 12.58
CA ARG A 1033 -1.22 44.10 11.87
C ARG A 1033 -1.91 45.08 12.78
N TYR A 1034 -2.22 44.75 14.02
CA TYR A 1034 -2.94 45.65 14.91
C TYR A 1034 -2.22 45.82 16.23
N ASN A 1035 -2.28 47.03 16.77
CA ASN A 1035 -1.84 47.34 18.13
C ASN A 1035 -2.86 46.81 19.14
N GLU A 1036 -2.55 46.89 20.44
CA GLU A 1036 -3.45 46.43 21.51
C GLU A 1036 -4.82 47.12 21.52
N ASP A 1037 -4.91 48.35 21.00
CA ASP A 1037 -6.14 49.13 20.85
C ASP A 1037 -6.90 48.85 19.55
N ASN A 1038 -6.49 47.83 18.79
CA ASN A 1038 -6.97 47.45 17.46
C ASN A 1038 -6.76 48.51 16.36
N THR A 1039 -5.90 49.51 16.58
CA THR A 1039 -5.46 50.39 15.50
C THR A 1039 -4.47 49.68 14.57
N PRO A 1040 -4.48 49.92 13.24
CA PRO A 1040 -3.50 49.32 12.35
C PRO A 1040 -2.07 49.70 12.72
N ASN A 1041 -1.20 48.71 12.91
CA ASN A 1041 0.23 48.89 13.09
C ASN A 1041 0.84 49.40 11.76
N PRO A 1042 1.34 50.65 11.70
CA PRO A 1042 1.85 51.22 10.46
C PRO A 1042 3.13 50.54 9.98
N ASP A 1043 3.83 49.77 10.82
CA ASP A 1043 5.10 49.13 10.47
C ASP A 1043 4.92 47.82 9.71
N PHE A 1044 3.78 47.16 9.87
CA PHE A 1044 3.53 45.88 9.22
C PHE A 1044 3.19 46.04 7.73
N VAL A 1045 3.79 45.19 6.89
CA VAL A 1045 3.76 45.33 5.43
C VAL A 1045 2.35 45.45 4.86
N LEU A 1046 1.40 44.61 5.29
CA LEU A 1046 0.03 44.59 4.75
C LEU A 1046 -0.83 45.80 5.15
N ASN A 1047 -0.31 46.72 5.97
CA ASN A 1047 -0.96 47.98 6.31
C ASN A 1047 -0.36 49.19 5.58
N LYS A 1048 0.66 48.98 4.73
CA LYS A 1048 1.34 50.02 3.95
C LYS A 1048 0.88 49.96 2.50
N GLU A 1049 0.56 51.11 1.89
CA GLU A 1049 0.41 51.18 0.43
C GLU A 1049 1.76 50.88 -0.26
N PRO A 1050 1.80 50.10 -1.36
CA PRO A 1050 0.67 49.52 -2.11
C PRO A 1050 0.22 48.12 -1.62
N TYR A 1051 0.82 47.59 -0.55
CA TYR A 1051 0.65 46.20 -0.09
C TYR A 1051 -0.70 45.90 0.60
N THR A 1052 -1.46 46.93 0.93
CA THR A 1052 -2.86 46.83 1.40
C THR A 1052 -3.76 46.11 0.39
N ASN A 1053 -3.37 46.11 -0.90
CA ASN A 1053 -4.08 45.46 -2.00
C ASN A 1053 -3.29 44.28 -2.62
N SER A 1054 -2.37 43.68 -1.84
CA SER A 1054 -1.53 42.59 -2.32
C SER A 1054 -2.32 41.34 -2.70
N ARG A 1055 -1.96 40.76 -3.85
CA ARG A 1055 -2.52 39.47 -4.32
C ARG A 1055 -1.56 38.30 -4.13
N ILE A 1056 -0.28 38.61 -3.90
CA ILE A 1056 0.79 37.65 -3.70
C ILE A 1056 1.48 38.00 -2.38
N LEU A 1057 1.89 36.99 -1.61
CA LEU A 1057 2.76 37.16 -0.45
C LEU A 1057 4.07 36.41 -0.69
N VAL A 1058 5.21 37.05 -0.44
CA VAL A 1058 6.53 36.45 -0.62
C VAL A 1058 7.24 36.41 0.72
N SER A 1059 7.51 35.21 1.21
CA SER A 1059 8.27 34.97 2.43
C SER A 1059 9.74 34.72 2.08
N SER A 1060 10.66 35.47 2.69
CA SER A 1060 12.10 35.20 2.57
C SER A 1060 12.52 33.96 3.34
N GLY A 1061 11.82 33.65 4.45
CA GLY A 1061 12.16 32.57 5.35
C GLY A 1061 11.44 31.25 5.03
N PRO A 1062 12.03 30.10 5.41
CA PRO A 1062 11.43 28.79 5.23
C PRO A 1062 10.27 28.53 6.20
N ASN A 1063 9.56 27.43 5.94
CA ASN A 1063 8.56 26.81 6.81
C ASN A 1063 7.31 27.69 7.05
N PHE A 1064 6.77 28.27 5.97
CA PHE A 1064 5.56 29.10 6.02
C PHE A 1064 4.30 28.23 6.27
N GLY A 1065 3.42 28.66 7.16
CA GLY A 1065 2.18 27.95 7.50
C GLY A 1065 2.41 26.69 8.32
N CYS A 1066 3.50 26.61 9.08
CA CYS A 1066 3.71 25.48 9.99
C CYS A 1066 2.73 25.51 11.18
N GLY A 1067 2.52 24.37 11.85
CA GLY A 1067 1.67 24.29 13.04
C GLY A 1067 0.31 23.64 12.81
N SER A 1068 -0.79 24.34 13.12
CA SER A 1068 -2.14 23.76 13.25
C SER A 1068 -2.74 23.46 11.87
N SER A 1069 -3.60 22.45 11.79
CA SER A 1069 -4.37 22.08 10.58
C SER A 1069 -5.43 23.10 10.14
N ARG A 1070 -5.46 24.31 10.72
CA ARG A 1070 -6.56 25.27 10.56
C ARG A 1070 -6.64 25.83 9.15
N GLU A 1071 -7.68 25.47 8.43
CA GLU A 1071 -7.95 25.98 7.08
C GLU A 1071 -8.46 27.43 7.07
N HIS A 1072 -8.79 27.96 8.24
CA HIS A 1072 -8.99 29.39 8.47
C HIS A 1072 -7.79 30.24 8.02
N ALA A 1073 -6.56 29.70 8.00
CA ALA A 1073 -5.36 30.44 7.60
C ALA A 1073 -5.37 30.81 6.11
N PRO A 1074 -5.54 29.87 5.16
CA PRO A 1074 -5.75 30.22 3.76
C PRO A 1074 -7.03 31.03 3.52
N TRP A 1075 -8.13 30.79 4.26
CA TRP A 1075 -9.33 31.62 4.14
C TRP A 1075 -9.08 33.09 4.51
N ALA A 1076 -8.34 33.36 5.58
CA ALA A 1076 -7.97 34.72 5.98
C ALA A 1076 -7.10 35.42 4.93
N LEU A 1077 -6.17 34.69 4.30
CA LEU A 1077 -5.36 35.19 3.18
C LEU A 1077 -6.25 35.51 1.96
N LEU A 1078 -7.15 34.60 1.61
CA LEU A 1078 -8.04 34.73 0.47
C LEU A 1078 -9.02 35.90 0.63
N ASP A 1079 -9.62 36.05 1.81
CA ASP A 1079 -10.52 37.15 2.15
C ASP A 1079 -9.82 38.52 2.12
N PHE A 1080 -8.54 38.57 2.47
CA PHE A 1080 -7.72 39.79 2.32
C PHE A 1080 -7.43 40.10 0.84
N GLY A 1081 -7.42 39.07 -0.03
CA GLY A 1081 -7.16 39.19 -1.47
C GLY A 1081 -5.90 38.48 -1.95
N ILE A 1082 -5.14 37.85 -1.04
CA ILE A 1082 -3.94 37.07 -1.38
C ILE A 1082 -4.37 35.71 -1.93
N LYS A 1083 -3.98 35.41 -3.17
CA LYS A 1083 -4.30 34.14 -3.85
C LYS A 1083 -3.08 33.24 -4.04
N CYS A 1084 -1.88 33.77 -3.81
CA CYS A 1084 -0.64 33.04 -3.94
C CYS A 1084 0.35 33.38 -2.82
N VAL A 1085 1.01 32.36 -2.28
CA VAL A 1085 2.13 32.51 -1.34
C VAL A 1085 3.37 31.89 -1.97
N ILE A 1086 4.48 32.62 -1.99
CA ILE A 1086 5.79 32.17 -2.47
C ILE A 1086 6.74 32.05 -1.27
N ALA A 1087 7.35 30.89 -1.08
CA ALA A 1087 8.32 30.64 -0.01
C ALA A 1087 9.28 29.51 -0.40
N SER A 1088 10.36 29.32 0.36
CA SER A 1088 11.29 28.20 0.13
C SER A 1088 10.76 26.85 0.60
N SER A 1089 9.92 26.83 1.64
CA SER A 1089 9.22 25.65 2.13
C SER A 1089 7.95 26.02 2.90
N PHE A 1090 7.07 25.03 3.08
CA PHE A 1090 5.76 25.20 3.72
C PHE A 1090 5.51 24.07 4.72
N GLY A 1091 4.67 24.34 5.72
CA GLY A 1091 4.03 23.27 6.50
C GLY A 1091 3.10 22.45 5.61
N ASP A 1092 3.20 21.11 5.69
CA ASP A 1092 2.52 20.20 4.74
C ASP A 1092 1.00 20.39 4.68
N ILE A 1093 0.34 20.59 5.83
CA ILE A 1093 -1.12 20.76 5.88
C ILE A 1093 -1.52 22.10 5.26
N PHE A 1094 -0.85 23.19 5.62
CA PHE A 1094 -1.12 24.51 5.04
C PHE A 1094 -0.88 24.51 3.52
N TYR A 1095 0.19 23.86 3.06
CA TYR A 1095 0.49 23.68 1.64
C TYR A 1095 -0.68 23.02 0.91
N ASN A 1096 -1.23 21.92 1.45
CA ASN A 1096 -2.38 21.25 0.84
C ASN A 1096 -3.63 22.12 0.87
N ASN A 1097 -3.94 22.75 2.01
CA ASN A 1097 -5.12 23.59 2.19
C ASN A 1097 -5.17 24.76 1.19
N MET A 1098 -4.03 25.35 0.83
CA MET A 1098 -3.98 26.40 -0.20
C MET A 1098 -4.63 25.92 -1.51
N PHE A 1099 -4.25 24.74 -2.00
CA PHE A 1099 -4.81 24.20 -3.25
C PHE A 1099 -6.28 23.82 -3.12
N LYS A 1100 -6.72 23.31 -1.97
CA LYS A 1100 -8.14 22.98 -1.72
C LYS A 1100 -9.06 24.21 -1.76
N ASN A 1101 -8.51 25.41 -1.60
CA ASN A 1101 -9.26 26.67 -1.63
C ASN A 1101 -9.05 27.49 -2.92
N GLY A 1102 -8.53 26.88 -3.99
CA GLY A 1102 -8.31 27.58 -5.26
C GLY A 1102 -7.13 28.56 -5.23
N MET A 1103 -6.20 28.38 -4.29
CA MET A 1103 -5.00 29.20 -4.12
C MET A 1103 -3.74 28.40 -4.50
N VAL A 1104 -2.62 29.09 -4.69
CA VAL A 1104 -1.35 28.46 -5.08
C VAL A 1104 -0.26 28.75 -4.05
N ALA A 1105 0.35 27.70 -3.50
CA ALA A 1105 1.59 27.80 -2.73
C ALA A 1105 2.77 27.44 -3.64
N VAL A 1106 3.62 28.42 -3.96
CA VAL A 1106 4.77 28.26 -4.84
C VAL A 1106 6.03 28.02 -4.02
N ARG A 1107 6.66 26.85 -4.19
CA ARG A 1107 7.90 26.49 -3.52
C ARG A 1107 9.11 26.81 -4.40
N ILE A 1108 9.99 27.70 -3.94
CA ILE A 1108 11.23 28.08 -4.63
C ILE A 1108 12.43 27.67 -3.77
N THR A 1109 13.07 26.56 -4.13
CA THR A 1109 14.24 26.04 -3.39
C THR A 1109 15.55 26.74 -3.73
N ASP A 1110 15.61 27.47 -4.84
CA ASP A 1110 16.75 28.31 -5.22
C ASP A 1110 16.70 29.65 -4.46
N GLU A 1111 17.62 29.83 -3.52
CA GLU A 1111 17.73 31.04 -2.69
C GLU A 1111 17.97 32.30 -3.52
N ALA A 1112 18.73 32.22 -4.62
CA ALA A 1112 19.00 33.39 -5.46
C ALA A 1112 17.74 33.83 -6.20
N ALA A 1113 16.96 32.87 -6.71
CA ALA A 1113 15.69 33.13 -7.37
C ALA A 1113 14.64 33.68 -6.39
N LEU A 1114 14.52 33.09 -5.19
CA LEU A 1114 13.62 33.58 -4.15
C LEU A 1114 14.00 34.99 -3.71
N LYS A 1115 15.30 35.28 -3.56
CA LYS A 1115 15.79 36.62 -3.25
C LYS A 1115 15.44 37.63 -4.33
N ALA A 1116 15.59 37.28 -5.62
CA ALA A 1116 15.20 38.15 -6.71
C ALA A 1116 13.69 38.46 -6.71
N ILE A 1117 12.84 37.46 -6.46
CA ILE A 1117 11.39 37.66 -6.30
C ILE A 1117 11.09 38.56 -5.09
N PHE A 1118 11.82 38.38 -3.98
CA PHE A 1118 11.66 39.18 -2.78
C PHE A 1118 12.08 40.65 -2.98
N GLU A 1119 13.16 40.91 -3.72
CA GLU A 1119 13.62 42.27 -4.08
C GLU A 1119 12.60 42.98 -5.00
N GLU A 1120 11.98 42.27 -5.93
CA GLU A 1120 10.86 42.79 -6.74
C GLU A 1120 9.65 43.17 -5.87
N ALA A 1121 9.29 42.31 -4.92
CA ALA A 1121 8.22 42.57 -3.95
C ALA A 1121 8.54 43.79 -3.07
N GLN A 1122 9.77 43.90 -2.54
CA GLN A 1122 10.21 45.06 -1.75
C GLN A 1122 10.18 46.38 -2.51
N ALA A 1123 10.43 46.35 -3.82
CA ALA A 1123 10.33 47.53 -4.65
C ALA A 1123 8.88 47.93 -4.99
N GLY A 1124 7.88 47.19 -4.51
CA GLY A 1124 6.47 47.45 -4.80
C GLY A 1124 6.08 47.21 -6.27
N ARG A 1125 6.85 46.39 -7.00
CA ARG A 1125 6.57 46.06 -8.41
C ARG A 1125 5.61 44.89 -8.52
N GLU A 1126 4.91 44.80 -9.66
CA GLU A 1126 4.03 43.67 -9.94
C GLU A 1126 4.82 42.38 -10.23
N ILE A 1127 4.31 41.28 -9.71
CA ILE A 1127 4.80 39.92 -10.00
C ILE A 1127 3.67 39.15 -10.68
N GLU A 1128 4.03 38.33 -11.66
CA GLU A 1128 3.13 37.40 -12.34
C GLU A 1128 3.47 35.96 -11.96
N VAL A 1129 2.48 35.20 -11.51
CA VAL A 1129 2.56 33.76 -11.31
C VAL A 1129 1.74 33.09 -12.40
N ASP A 1130 2.41 32.37 -13.29
CA ASP A 1130 1.83 31.63 -14.41
C ASP A 1130 1.78 30.14 -14.07
N LEU A 1131 0.60 29.63 -13.71
CA LEU A 1131 0.43 28.24 -13.27
C LEU A 1131 0.53 27.22 -14.43
N PRO A 1132 -0.08 27.43 -15.62
CA PRO A 1132 0.13 26.55 -16.77
C PRO A 1132 1.61 26.44 -17.18
N GLY A 1133 2.31 27.58 -17.23
CA GLY A 1133 3.75 27.64 -17.54
C GLY A 1133 4.66 27.23 -16.38
N GLN A 1134 4.15 27.23 -15.15
CA GLN A 1134 4.87 27.03 -13.88
C GLN A 1134 6.08 27.96 -13.70
N VAL A 1135 5.89 29.23 -13.98
CA VAL A 1135 6.93 30.27 -13.91
C VAL A 1135 6.47 31.49 -13.13
N VAL A 1136 7.41 32.14 -12.44
CA VAL A 1136 7.23 33.46 -11.83
C VAL A 1136 7.95 34.49 -12.70
N LYS A 1137 7.27 35.56 -13.09
CA LYS A 1137 7.82 36.64 -13.93
C LYS A 1137 7.73 37.98 -13.23
N ASN A 1138 8.63 38.90 -13.58
CA ASN A 1138 8.53 40.31 -13.17
C ASN A 1138 7.54 41.11 -14.05
N ALA A 1139 7.39 42.39 -13.76
CA ALA A 1139 6.50 43.30 -14.51
C ALA A 1139 6.84 43.42 -16.01
N ASP A 1140 8.10 43.20 -16.40
CA ASP A 1140 8.57 43.26 -17.80
C ASP A 1140 8.40 41.92 -18.55
N GLY A 1141 7.84 40.89 -17.88
CA GLY A 1141 7.68 39.54 -18.43
C GLY A 1141 8.95 38.69 -18.40
N LYS A 1142 10.02 39.16 -17.75
CA LYS A 1142 11.25 38.37 -17.54
C LYS A 1142 10.99 37.28 -16.50
N GLU A 1143 11.35 36.04 -16.84
CA GLU A 1143 11.31 34.91 -15.92
C GLU A 1143 12.28 35.11 -14.76
N LEU A 1144 11.75 35.06 -13.53
CA LEU A 1144 12.52 35.14 -12.29
C LEU A 1144 12.82 33.76 -11.71
N ALA A 1145 11.85 32.84 -11.79
CA ALA A 1145 11.99 31.47 -11.28
C ALA A 1145 11.03 30.50 -11.96
N LYS A 1146 11.39 29.21 -11.94
CA LYS A 1146 10.47 28.10 -12.24
C LYS A 1146 10.03 27.43 -10.95
N PHE A 1147 8.84 26.83 -10.96
CA PHE A 1147 8.34 26.01 -9.87
C PHE A 1147 7.67 24.76 -10.39
N GLU A 1148 7.30 23.84 -9.49
CA GLU A 1148 6.61 22.61 -9.85
C GLU A 1148 5.43 22.34 -8.90
N ILE A 1149 4.27 22.12 -9.48
CA ILE A 1149 3.01 21.68 -8.87
C ILE A 1149 2.62 20.39 -9.58
N ASP A 1150 2.14 19.41 -8.84
CA ASP A 1150 1.74 18.13 -9.42
C ASP A 1150 0.63 18.32 -10.47
N GLY A 1151 0.67 17.46 -11.49
CA GLY A 1151 -0.22 17.57 -12.66
C GLY A 1151 -1.71 17.52 -12.28
N PHE A 1152 -2.08 16.77 -11.24
CA PHE A 1152 -3.47 16.63 -10.80
C PHE A 1152 -3.98 17.92 -10.15
N ARG A 1153 -3.26 18.49 -9.17
CA ARG A 1153 -3.63 19.77 -8.56
C ARG A 1153 -3.66 20.89 -9.58
N LYS A 1154 -2.65 20.94 -10.46
CA LYS A 1154 -2.62 21.91 -11.56
C LYS A 1154 -3.86 21.79 -12.44
N HIS A 1155 -4.23 20.58 -12.84
CA HIS A 1155 -5.41 20.34 -13.65
C HIS A 1155 -6.70 20.77 -12.94
N CYS A 1156 -6.86 20.41 -11.66
CA CYS A 1156 -8.03 20.82 -10.88
C CYS A 1156 -8.15 22.33 -10.76
N LEU A 1157 -7.05 23.04 -10.53
CA LEU A 1157 -7.03 24.52 -10.40
C LEU A 1157 -7.27 25.22 -11.73
N VAL A 1158 -6.66 24.75 -12.82
CA VAL A 1158 -6.82 25.36 -14.15
C VAL A 1158 -8.24 25.15 -14.67
N GLU A 1159 -8.82 23.97 -14.42
CA GLU A 1159 -10.16 23.61 -14.91
C GLU A 1159 -11.30 23.90 -13.92
N GLY A 1160 -10.98 24.24 -12.67
CA GLY A 1160 -11.98 24.54 -11.62
C GLY A 1160 -12.75 23.29 -11.18
N LEU A 1161 -12.09 22.14 -11.16
CA LEU A 1161 -12.72 20.85 -10.88
C LEU A 1161 -12.92 20.63 -9.38
N ASP A 1162 -14.03 19.96 -9.05
CA ASP A 1162 -14.29 19.47 -7.71
C ASP A 1162 -13.63 18.09 -7.51
N GLU A 1163 -12.61 18.05 -6.66
CA GLU A 1163 -11.85 16.84 -6.35
C GLU A 1163 -12.72 15.72 -5.73
N ILE A 1164 -13.72 16.07 -4.92
CA ILE A 1164 -14.66 15.09 -4.35
C ILE A 1164 -15.47 14.46 -5.48
N GLY A 1165 -15.97 15.30 -6.40
CA GLY A 1165 -16.69 14.84 -7.59
C GLY A 1165 -15.87 13.90 -8.47
N LEU A 1166 -14.58 14.18 -8.67
CA LEU A 1166 -13.66 13.30 -9.40
C LEU A 1166 -13.44 11.97 -8.66
N THR A 1167 -13.24 12.01 -7.34
CA THR A 1167 -13.01 10.80 -6.54
C THR A 1167 -14.26 9.92 -6.47
N MET A 1168 -15.45 10.51 -6.46
CA MET A 1168 -16.72 9.77 -6.54
C MET A 1168 -16.90 9.03 -7.87
N GLN A 1169 -16.19 9.41 -8.95
CA GLN A 1169 -16.19 8.62 -10.19
C GLN A 1169 -15.41 7.29 -10.03
N MET A 1170 -14.61 7.16 -8.97
CA MET A 1170 -13.84 5.96 -8.65
C MET A 1170 -14.58 5.04 -7.66
N GLU A 1171 -15.89 5.23 -7.47
CA GLU A 1171 -16.75 4.50 -6.53
C GLU A 1171 -16.55 2.97 -6.59
N ASP A 1172 -16.44 2.40 -7.80
CA ASP A 1172 -16.26 0.96 -7.98
C ASP A 1172 -14.92 0.46 -7.42
N LYS A 1173 -13.85 1.26 -7.57
CA LYS A 1173 -12.53 0.93 -6.98
C LYS A 1173 -12.59 0.99 -5.47
N ILE A 1174 -13.24 2.02 -4.91
CA ILE A 1174 -13.42 2.20 -3.46
C ILE A 1174 -14.21 1.04 -2.88
N LYS A 1175 -15.37 0.69 -3.46
CA LYS A 1175 -16.20 -0.45 -3.03
C LYS A 1175 -15.43 -1.78 -3.08
N LYS A 1176 -14.64 -1.99 -4.13
CA LYS A 1176 -13.80 -3.20 -4.26
C LYS A 1176 -12.73 -3.26 -3.16
N TYR A 1177 -12.11 -2.12 -2.84
CA TYR A 1177 -11.15 -2.02 -1.74
C TYR A 1177 -11.84 -2.33 -0.39
N GLU A 1178 -13.00 -1.72 -0.12
CA GLU A 1178 -13.78 -1.94 1.11
C GLU A 1178 -14.09 -3.44 1.33
N ILE A 1179 -14.60 -4.13 0.30
CA ILE A 1179 -14.91 -5.56 0.37
C ILE A 1179 -13.66 -6.39 0.67
N LYS A 1180 -12.54 -6.09 0.01
CA LYS A 1180 -11.26 -6.76 0.24
C LYS A 1180 -10.82 -6.56 1.68
N GLN A 1181 -10.81 -5.32 2.16
CA GLN A 1181 -10.37 -4.96 3.49
C GLN A 1181 -11.19 -5.67 4.56
N TRP A 1182 -12.52 -5.68 4.47
CA TRP A 1182 -13.35 -6.34 5.49
C TRP A 1182 -13.19 -7.86 5.51
N THR A 1183 -12.83 -8.45 4.38
CA THR A 1183 -12.55 -9.89 4.28
C THR A 1183 -11.20 -10.23 4.89
N GLU A 1184 -10.17 -9.43 4.59
CA GLU A 1184 -8.80 -9.65 5.06
C GLU A 1184 -8.62 -9.24 6.53
N TYR A 1185 -9.19 -8.10 6.92
CA TYR A 1185 -9.04 -7.44 8.22
C TYR A 1185 -10.42 -7.08 8.84
N PRO A 1186 -11.23 -8.07 9.23
CA PRO A 1186 -12.61 -7.85 9.69
C PRO A 1186 -12.72 -6.91 10.91
N TRP A 1187 -11.69 -6.86 11.77
CA TRP A 1187 -11.67 -6.00 12.96
C TRP A 1187 -11.57 -4.51 12.65
N ILE A 1188 -11.26 -4.16 11.40
CA ILE A 1188 -11.23 -2.77 10.92
C ILE A 1188 -12.62 -2.33 10.46
N ALA A 1189 -13.56 -3.24 10.18
CA ALA A 1189 -14.93 -2.85 9.82
C ALA A 1189 -15.59 -2.09 11.00
N GLY A 1190 -16.19 -0.92 10.75
CA GLY A 1190 -16.78 -0.02 11.76
C GLY A 1190 -18.02 -0.56 12.50
N THR A 1191 -18.28 -1.88 12.46
CA THR A 1191 -19.48 -2.53 13.00
C THR A 1191 -19.62 -2.44 14.52
N GLY A 1192 -18.58 -1.98 15.24
CA GLY A 1192 -18.57 -1.91 16.70
C GLY A 1192 -19.59 -0.96 17.33
N TYR A 1193 -19.97 0.13 16.65
CA TYR A 1193 -20.96 1.11 17.17
C TYR A 1193 -22.33 1.02 16.51
N MET A 1194 -22.44 0.43 15.32
CA MET A 1194 -23.72 0.24 14.63
C MET A 1194 -24.21 -1.19 14.80
N SER A 1195 -25.15 -1.42 15.73
CA SER A 1195 -25.80 -2.70 16.10
C SER A 1195 -25.04 -3.99 15.73
N ARG A 1196 -24.49 -4.69 16.75
CA ARG A 1196 -23.74 -5.97 16.69
C ARG A 1196 -24.44 -7.15 16.00
N HIS A 1197 -25.56 -6.97 15.30
CA HIS A 1197 -26.40 -8.03 14.72
C HIS A 1197 -26.54 -8.00 13.20
N ARG A 1198 -25.73 -7.21 12.46
CA ARG A 1198 -25.82 -7.13 11.00
C ARG A 1198 -24.65 -7.87 10.33
N LYS A 1199 -24.99 -8.82 9.45
CA LYS A 1199 -24.03 -9.69 8.73
C LYS A 1199 -23.66 -9.19 7.32
N GLU A 1200 -24.14 -8.00 6.92
CA GLU A 1200 -23.83 -7.43 5.60
C GLU A 1200 -23.53 -5.92 5.70
N PRO A 1201 -22.64 -5.39 4.84
CA PRO A 1201 -22.43 -3.95 4.69
C PRO A 1201 -23.68 -3.35 4.06
N VAL A 1202 -24.34 -2.44 4.78
CA VAL A 1202 -25.45 -1.69 4.21
C VAL A 1202 -24.84 -0.50 3.48
N GLU A 1203 -24.92 -0.50 2.14
CA GLU A 1203 -24.98 0.76 1.40
C GLU A 1203 -26.17 1.53 2.01
N ILE A 1204 -25.88 2.53 2.85
CA ILE A 1204 -26.90 3.42 3.39
C ILE A 1204 -27.32 4.30 2.21
N LYS A 1205 -28.26 3.81 1.39
CA LYS A 1205 -29.07 4.68 0.56
C LYS A 1205 -29.74 5.64 1.53
N ALA A 1206 -29.53 6.95 1.31
CA ALA A 1206 -30.17 8.00 2.09
C ALA A 1206 -31.63 7.59 2.34
N ALA A 1207 -32.03 7.47 3.61
CA ALA A 1207 -33.39 7.12 3.93
C ALA A 1207 -34.28 8.16 3.22
N PRO A 1208 -35.17 7.75 2.29
CA PRO A 1208 -36.08 8.70 1.69
C PRO A 1208 -36.88 9.33 2.83
N VAL A 1209 -36.87 10.68 2.89
CA VAL A 1209 -37.67 11.42 3.86
C VAL A 1209 -39.09 10.82 3.81
N PRO A 1210 -39.66 10.33 4.92
CA PRO A 1210 -40.93 9.61 4.87
C PRO A 1210 -41.97 10.49 4.19
N LYS A 1211 -42.40 10.10 2.99
CA LYS A 1211 -43.43 10.86 2.27
C LYS A 1211 -44.79 10.42 2.75
N THR A 1212 -45.72 11.36 2.88
CA THR A 1212 -47.14 11.01 3.01
C THR A 1212 -47.58 10.26 1.76
N ASN A 1213 -48.76 9.61 1.81
CA ASN A 1213 -49.37 8.92 0.66
C ASN A 1213 -49.66 9.87 -0.53
N ARG A 1214 -49.37 11.18 -0.39
CA ARG A 1214 -49.51 12.25 -1.37
C ARG A 1214 -48.17 12.82 -1.85
N GLY A 1215 -47.03 12.31 -1.37
CA GLY A 1215 -45.69 12.70 -1.84
C GLY A 1215 -45.00 13.83 -1.07
N GLU A 1216 -45.58 14.29 0.04
CA GLU A 1216 -45.04 15.40 0.87
C GLU A 1216 -44.12 14.86 1.97
N GLU A 1217 -42.99 15.52 2.22
CA GLU A 1217 -41.99 15.14 3.24
C GLU A 1217 -42.53 15.32 4.67
N LYS A 1218 -42.50 14.26 5.50
CA LYS A 1218 -42.82 14.34 6.93
C LYS A 1218 -41.61 14.89 7.69
N GLY A 1219 -41.79 16.03 8.35
CA GLY A 1219 -40.75 16.68 9.14
C GLY A 1219 -41.14 16.91 10.59
N GLU A 1220 -41.36 15.86 11.39
CA GLU A 1220 -41.46 15.92 12.88
C GLU A 1220 -41.03 14.57 13.51
N PRO A 1221 -40.57 14.53 14.79
CA PRO A 1221 -39.45 13.70 15.24
C PRO A 1221 -39.83 12.29 15.70
N LEU A 1222 -38.97 11.31 15.41
CA LEU A 1222 -39.07 9.94 15.93
C LEU A 1222 -38.57 9.91 17.37
N GLU A 1223 -39.35 9.26 18.24
CA GLU A 1223 -39.01 8.89 19.61
C GLU A 1223 -37.65 8.15 19.66
N TRP A 1224 -36.92 8.39 20.75
CA TRP A 1224 -35.48 8.23 21.00
C TRP A 1224 -34.95 6.80 21.01
#